data_AF-A0A0U1CX86-F1
#
_entry.id   AF-A0A0U1CX86-F1
#
_cell.length_a   1.000
_cell.length_b   1.000
_cell.length_c   1.000
_cell.angle_alpha   90.00
_cell.angle_beta   90.00
_cell.angle_gamma   90.00
#
_symmetry.space_group_name_H-M   'P 1'
#
loop_
_entity.id
_entity.type
_entity.pdbx_description
1 polymer ?
#
loop_
_entity_poly.entity_id
_entity_poly.type
_entity_poly.pdbx_seq_one_letter_code
_entity_poly.pdbx_strand_id
1 'polypeptide(L)'
;MLIERAIISGRLTPAALAIISAAFTLGIQPTGLIAVAALVAGGRPILRILVRRRRVLGVWPLVLPLLAAGTVILTVVFADQTLATVMEATRIRTAIGPAQEWYTENLRYYYLILPTVDGSLSRRFGFIITALSLFASLFIMLRRKRVPGVARGPVWRLMGIIFATIFFLQFAPTKWVHHFGLFAAVGAAMAAVVTVLAGPAVLRSARNRMAFTAAVLFVLALCFASTNGWWYVSSYGVPFNNDKPNIGGITVSAIFFALFAITALWASWLHLRPSAEGRAARALTAAPVPLAAGFMVVVFVGSMLYGVVRQDGTYSNASSNLRAFAGGCGLADDVLVEPDTNDGFLAPLPGDYGPLGPLGGTSPTGFTPNGVPDHIVAEAIRITVPMPGIDADWNAAAELDTPGINGSTVPLPYGLDPDRVPLAGSFAEGPAQQVSKLASAWYQLPAPDDAHPLVVVTAAGTITGNSIFNGRTEGQTVELEYGRTGPDGAPVPAGRVVPYDLGPNPSWRNLRFDRSEIPADATYVRVIADDLSLSPGDWVAVTPPRVPEVKTVQEYVGSQQPVLMDWAVGMAFPCQQPMLHANGVTEVPKFRITPDYNAKMKDTDTWEDGINGGLLGISDLLLRQHVMATYLNKDWGRDWGSLRKFDTIVDAAPATIELGTATHSGLYKPGRIRIKP
;
A
#
# COMPACT_ATOMS: atom_id res chain seq x y z
N MET A 1 17.70 20.91 -20.74
CA MET A 1 17.46 21.82 -21.89
C MET A 1 18.20 23.15 -21.80
N LEU A 2 18.16 23.87 -20.68
CA LEU A 2 18.85 25.17 -20.52
C LEU A 2 20.35 25.13 -20.87
N ILE A 3 21.05 24.08 -20.44
CA ILE A 3 22.46 23.83 -20.80
C ILE A 3 22.64 23.68 -22.32
N GLU A 4 21.78 22.93 -23.01
CA GLU A 4 21.84 22.81 -24.47
C GLU A 4 21.67 24.17 -25.16
N ARG A 5 20.74 24.99 -24.66
CA ARG A 5 20.53 26.35 -25.17
C ARG A 5 21.75 27.25 -24.93
N ALA A 6 22.42 27.12 -23.78
CA ALA A 6 23.69 27.80 -23.52
C ALA A 6 24.78 27.36 -24.50
N ILE A 7 24.88 26.05 -24.78
CA ILE A 7 25.86 25.47 -25.71
C ILE A 7 25.66 26.00 -27.13
N ILE A 8 24.42 25.98 -27.64
CA ILE A 8 24.09 26.40 -29.00
C ILE A 8 24.28 27.91 -29.17
N SER A 9 23.74 28.71 -28.23
CA SER A 9 23.83 30.18 -28.32
C SER A 9 25.20 30.74 -27.91
N GLY A 10 26.04 29.93 -27.26
CA GLY A 10 27.31 30.38 -26.68
C GLY A 10 27.15 31.44 -25.59
N ARG A 11 25.98 31.55 -24.94
CA ARG A 11 25.65 32.51 -23.88
C ARG A 11 25.70 31.84 -22.50
N LEU A 12 26.08 32.60 -21.47
CA LEU A 12 26.19 32.09 -20.10
C LEU A 12 24.92 32.29 -19.26
N THR A 13 24.01 33.19 -19.64
CA THR A 13 22.73 33.40 -18.92
C THR A 13 21.90 32.12 -18.82
N PRO A 14 21.69 31.32 -19.90
CA PRO A 14 20.96 30.05 -19.75
C PRO A 14 21.71 29.03 -18.89
N ALA A 15 23.05 29.11 -18.79
CA ALA A 15 23.82 28.27 -17.89
C ALA A 15 23.63 28.69 -16.43
N ALA A 16 23.57 29.99 -16.14
CA ALA A 16 23.24 30.52 -14.81
C ALA A 16 21.84 30.07 -14.37
N LEU A 17 20.84 30.20 -15.24
CA LEU A 17 19.47 29.71 -14.95
C LEU A 17 19.42 28.18 -14.75
N ALA A 18 20.28 27.43 -15.46
CA ALA A 18 20.40 25.99 -15.23
C ALA A 18 20.99 25.66 -13.86
N ILE A 19 21.95 26.45 -13.38
CA ILE A 19 22.51 26.32 -12.03
C ILE A 19 21.45 26.61 -10.97
N ILE A 20 20.67 27.69 -11.12
CA ILE A 20 19.54 28.00 -10.23
C ILE A 20 18.56 26.82 -10.21
N SER A 21 18.12 26.37 -11.39
CA SER A 21 17.17 25.25 -11.50
C SER A 21 17.69 23.99 -10.79
N ALA A 22 18.97 23.65 -10.99
CA ALA A 22 19.57 22.48 -10.36
C ALA A 22 19.72 22.63 -8.84
N ALA A 23 20.08 23.81 -8.35
CA ALA A 23 20.18 24.10 -6.92
C ALA A 23 18.82 23.97 -6.23
N PHE A 24 17.76 24.55 -6.82
CA PHE A 24 16.39 24.43 -6.31
C PHE A 24 15.89 22.99 -6.39
N THR A 25 16.15 22.26 -7.48
CA THR A 25 15.78 20.83 -7.57
C THR A 25 16.49 19.97 -6.53
N LEU A 26 17.76 20.23 -6.23
CA LEU A 26 18.48 19.54 -5.16
C LEU A 26 17.90 19.85 -3.76
N GLY A 27 17.38 21.07 -3.57
CA GLY A 27 16.72 21.49 -2.33
C GLY A 27 15.35 20.82 -2.08
N ILE A 28 14.72 20.25 -3.10
CA ILE A 28 13.42 19.56 -2.97
C ILE A 28 13.59 18.20 -2.28
N GLN A 29 14.55 17.38 -2.75
CA GLN A 29 14.76 16.04 -2.23
C GLN A 29 16.19 15.56 -2.53
N PRO A 30 16.79 14.65 -1.73
CA PRO A 30 18.14 14.12 -2.00
C PRO A 30 18.31 13.47 -3.40
N THR A 31 17.22 12.97 -3.98
CA THR A 31 17.17 12.43 -5.35
C THR A 31 17.30 13.49 -6.45
N GLY A 32 17.15 14.78 -6.10
CA GLY A 32 17.36 15.93 -6.99
C GLY A 32 18.77 16.04 -7.57
N LEU A 33 19.70 15.19 -7.12
CA LEU A 33 21.07 15.07 -7.63
C LEU A 33 21.14 14.74 -9.14
N ILE A 34 20.06 14.24 -9.74
CA ILE A 34 19.89 14.15 -11.21
C ILE A 34 20.10 15.51 -11.92
N ALA A 35 19.70 16.63 -11.30
CA ALA A 35 19.89 17.94 -11.90
C ALA A 35 21.37 18.34 -11.94
N VAL A 36 22.14 17.92 -10.93
CA VAL A 36 23.60 18.08 -10.89
C VAL A 36 24.26 17.22 -11.98
N ALA A 37 23.78 15.99 -12.22
CA ALA A 37 24.23 15.17 -13.34
C ALA A 37 24.10 15.88 -14.71
N ALA A 38 23.03 16.66 -14.91
CA ALA A 38 22.87 17.47 -16.11
C ALA A 38 23.89 18.62 -16.23
N LEU A 39 24.25 19.26 -15.12
CA LEU A 39 25.32 20.26 -15.12
C LEU A 39 26.69 19.62 -15.42
N VAL A 40 26.98 18.46 -14.80
CA VAL A 40 28.25 17.72 -15.01
C VAL A 40 28.37 17.29 -16.47
N ALA A 41 27.32 16.71 -17.06
CA ALA A 41 27.31 16.31 -18.47
C ALA A 41 27.56 17.50 -19.43
N GLY A 42 27.11 18.70 -19.04
CA GLY A 42 27.32 19.95 -19.77
C GLY A 42 28.65 20.67 -19.47
N GLY A 43 29.43 20.21 -18.49
CA GLY A 43 30.52 20.99 -17.91
C GLY A 43 31.60 21.41 -18.91
N ARG A 44 32.10 20.47 -19.73
CA ARG A 44 33.16 20.76 -20.72
C ARG A 44 32.72 21.80 -21.77
N PRO A 45 31.54 21.68 -22.42
CA PRO A 45 31.03 22.74 -23.30
C PRO A 45 30.88 24.11 -22.63
N ILE A 46 30.35 24.16 -21.40
CA ILE A 46 30.20 25.42 -20.66
C ILE A 46 31.56 26.04 -20.33
N LEU A 47 32.54 25.23 -19.90
CA LEU A 47 33.90 25.69 -19.64
C LEU A 47 34.55 26.29 -20.89
N ARG A 48 34.32 25.71 -22.08
CA ARG A 48 34.80 26.29 -23.34
C ARG A 48 34.18 27.66 -23.64
N ILE A 49 32.89 27.84 -23.35
CA ILE A 49 32.22 29.13 -23.50
C ILE A 49 32.83 30.16 -22.54
N LEU A 50 33.09 29.76 -21.29
CA LEU A 50 33.71 30.59 -20.27
C LEU A 50 35.12 31.01 -20.70
N VAL A 51 35.97 30.06 -21.12
CA VAL A 51 37.34 30.34 -21.61
C VAL A 51 37.32 31.27 -22.82
N ARG A 52 36.37 31.10 -23.73
CA ARG A 52 36.21 31.99 -24.88
C ARG A 52 35.81 33.41 -24.46
N ARG A 53 34.84 33.55 -23.55
CA ARG A 53 34.33 34.85 -23.09
C ARG A 53 35.27 35.57 -22.12
N ARG A 54 36.10 34.82 -21.38
CA ARG A 54 37.13 35.36 -20.48
C ARG A 54 38.04 36.38 -21.17
N ARG A 55 38.36 36.16 -22.45
CA ARG A 55 39.25 37.04 -23.22
C ARG A 55 38.68 38.44 -23.44
N VAL A 56 37.35 38.60 -23.34
CA VAL A 56 36.65 39.87 -23.59
C VAL A 56 36.24 40.54 -22.28
N LEU A 57 35.74 39.77 -21.31
CA LEU A 57 35.10 40.30 -20.09
C LEU A 57 35.88 40.05 -18.79
N GLY A 58 37.01 39.34 -18.85
CA GLY A 58 37.70 38.85 -17.66
C GLY A 58 37.01 37.65 -17.01
N VAL A 59 37.58 37.12 -15.91
CA VAL A 59 37.07 35.91 -15.24
C VAL A 59 35.98 36.26 -14.21
N TRP A 60 36.20 37.27 -13.38
CA TRP A 60 35.32 37.58 -12.26
C TRP A 60 33.89 37.95 -12.67
N PRO A 61 33.65 38.80 -13.69
CA PRO A 61 32.29 39.11 -14.13
C PRO A 61 31.53 37.90 -14.71
N LEU A 62 32.24 36.82 -15.06
CA LEU A 62 31.63 35.58 -15.55
C LEU A 62 31.33 34.59 -14.43
N VAL A 63 32.22 34.49 -13.44
CA VAL A 63 32.11 33.50 -12.36
C VAL A 63 31.20 33.98 -11.23
N LEU A 64 31.27 35.27 -10.85
CA LEU A 64 30.48 35.80 -9.73
C LEU A 64 28.96 35.60 -9.92
N PRO A 65 28.36 35.86 -11.10
CA PRO A 65 26.94 35.60 -11.30
C PRO A 65 26.58 34.10 -11.24
N LEU A 66 27.48 33.21 -11.67
CA LEU A 66 27.26 31.76 -11.59
C LEU A 66 27.34 31.26 -10.15
N LEU A 67 28.26 31.82 -9.34
CA LEU A 67 28.34 31.53 -7.91
C LEU A 67 27.09 32.05 -7.18
N ALA A 68 26.69 33.30 -7.43
CA ALA A 68 25.47 33.88 -6.85
C ALA A 68 24.22 33.06 -7.20
N ALA A 69 24.10 32.63 -8.46
CA ALA A 69 23.05 31.73 -8.92
C ALA A 69 23.04 30.37 -8.20
N GLY A 70 24.21 29.83 -7.84
CA GLY A 70 24.33 28.56 -7.14
C GLY A 70 24.09 28.65 -5.62
N THR A 71 24.37 29.80 -5.00
CA THR A 71 24.28 29.98 -3.55
C THR A 71 22.96 30.60 -3.08
N VAL A 72 22.17 31.19 -3.99
CA VAL A 72 20.88 31.82 -3.62
C VAL A 72 19.90 30.84 -2.95
N ILE A 73 19.98 29.54 -3.27
CA ILE A 73 19.15 28.50 -2.64
C ILE A 73 19.29 28.47 -1.11
N LEU A 74 20.45 28.86 -0.57
CA LEU A 74 20.69 28.88 0.88
C LEU A 74 19.74 29.86 1.60
N THR A 75 19.33 30.94 0.93
CA THR A 75 18.36 31.91 1.48
C THR A 75 16.96 31.32 1.64
N VAL A 76 16.63 30.29 0.85
CA VAL A 76 15.36 29.57 0.92
C VAL A 76 15.44 28.41 1.91
N VAL A 77 16.55 27.66 1.89
CA VAL A 77 16.78 26.51 2.78
C VAL A 77 16.87 26.94 4.24
N PHE A 78 17.56 28.05 4.52
CA PHE A 78 17.75 28.59 5.87
C PHE A 78 16.84 29.79 6.16
N ALA A 79 15.66 29.85 5.50
CA ALA A 79 14.71 30.94 5.70
C ALA A 79 14.15 30.98 7.14
N ASP A 80 13.88 29.81 7.71
CA ASP A 80 13.33 29.63 9.06
C ASP A 80 14.29 28.87 9.99
N GLN A 81 15.06 27.94 9.42
CA GLN A 81 15.97 27.08 10.18
C GLN A 81 17.40 27.62 10.18
N THR A 82 18.12 27.39 11.27
CA THR A 82 19.53 27.78 11.41
C THR A 82 20.47 26.62 11.01
N LEU A 83 21.76 26.91 10.86
CA LEU A 83 22.74 25.84 10.62
C LEU A 83 22.77 24.84 11.78
N ALA A 84 22.66 25.33 13.02
CA ALA A 84 22.65 24.49 14.20
C ALA A 84 21.47 23.50 14.22
N THR A 85 20.25 23.96 13.87
CA THR A 85 19.06 23.10 13.84
C THR A 85 19.12 22.08 12.71
N VAL A 86 19.56 22.48 11.52
CA VAL A 86 19.73 21.55 10.37
C VAL A 86 20.77 20.47 10.67
N MET A 87 21.89 20.82 11.32
CA MET A 87 22.89 19.83 11.73
C MET A 87 22.34 18.81 12.73
N GLU A 88 21.54 19.26 13.72
CA GLU A 88 20.95 18.34 14.70
C GLU A 88 19.88 17.45 14.05
N ALA A 89 19.02 18.00 13.20
CA ALA A 89 18.02 17.23 12.44
C ALA A 89 18.68 16.17 11.54
N THR A 90 19.81 16.51 10.91
CA THR A 90 20.58 15.56 10.09
C THR A 90 21.20 14.47 10.95
N ARG A 91 21.76 14.82 12.11
CA ARG A 91 22.33 13.84 13.06
C ARG A 91 21.28 12.83 13.54
N ILE A 92 20.06 13.28 13.83
CA ILE A 92 18.96 12.41 14.29
C ILE A 92 18.59 11.43 13.18
N ARG A 93 18.33 11.94 11.96
CA ARG A 93 17.95 11.10 10.82
C ARG A 93 19.03 10.10 10.40
N THR A 94 20.31 10.44 10.55
CA THR A 94 21.41 9.51 10.25
C THR A 94 21.62 8.49 11.36
N ALA A 95 21.36 8.84 12.62
CA ALA A 95 21.61 7.94 13.76
C ALA A 95 20.46 6.95 14.04
N ILE A 96 19.22 7.32 13.68
CA ILE A 96 18.01 6.47 13.80
C ILE A 96 17.74 5.76 12.48
N GLY A 97 17.66 6.50 11.37
CA GLY A 97 17.48 5.96 10.03
C GLY A 97 16.04 6.07 9.48
N PRO A 98 15.77 5.43 8.33
CA PRO A 98 16.69 4.60 7.55
C PRO A 98 17.78 5.42 6.83
N ALA A 99 19.05 5.05 7.03
CA ALA A 99 20.21 5.64 6.36
C ALA A 99 21.18 4.53 5.90
N GLN A 100 20.99 4.09 4.66
CA GLN A 100 21.74 2.98 4.06
C GLN A 100 23.10 3.44 3.55
N GLU A 101 24.06 2.52 3.63
CA GLU A 101 25.40 2.71 3.11
C GLU A 101 25.45 2.73 1.57
N TRP A 102 26.44 3.42 1.02
CA TRP A 102 26.56 3.59 -0.43
C TRP A 102 26.79 2.26 -1.18
N TYR A 103 27.40 1.26 -0.53
CA TYR A 103 27.69 -0.04 -1.14
C TYR A 103 26.48 -0.99 -1.16
N THR A 104 25.35 -0.65 -0.52
CA THR A 104 24.11 -1.45 -0.53
C THR A 104 23.12 -1.01 -1.63
N GLU A 105 23.61 -0.30 -2.65
CA GLU A 105 22.78 0.15 -3.78
C GLU A 105 22.13 -1.01 -4.57
N ASN A 106 22.64 -2.24 -4.43
CA ASN A 106 22.00 -3.44 -4.96
C ASN A 106 20.57 -3.66 -4.43
N LEU A 107 20.27 -3.21 -3.20
CA LEU A 107 18.94 -3.33 -2.60
C LEU A 107 17.85 -2.68 -3.45
N ARG A 108 18.13 -1.53 -4.08
CA ARG A 108 17.17 -0.81 -4.94
C ARG A 108 16.69 -1.68 -6.11
N TYR A 109 17.59 -2.47 -6.68
CA TYR A 109 17.30 -3.37 -7.80
C TYR A 109 16.71 -4.70 -7.32
N TYR A 110 17.13 -5.18 -6.15
CA TYR A 110 16.54 -6.35 -5.50
C TYR A 110 15.05 -6.14 -5.24
N TYR A 111 14.66 -5.03 -4.62
CA TYR A 111 13.24 -4.73 -4.35
C TYR A 111 12.40 -4.60 -5.63
N LEU A 112 12.99 -4.16 -6.75
CA LEU A 112 12.30 -4.04 -8.04
C LEU A 112 11.90 -5.41 -8.64
N ILE A 113 12.68 -6.47 -8.38
CA ILE A 113 12.46 -7.81 -8.96
C ILE A 113 11.65 -8.76 -8.06
N LEU A 114 11.34 -8.35 -6.83
CA LEU A 114 10.47 -9.11 -5.95
C LEU A 114 9.01 -9.11 -6.48
N PRO A 115 8.26 -10.21 -6.29
CA PRO A 115 6.86 -10.30 -6.68
C PRO A 115 5.96 -9.62 -5.63
N THR A 116 6.20 -8.33 -5.37
CA THR A 116 5.44 -7.48 -4.44
C THR A 116 4.87 -6.26 -5.17
N VAL A 117 4.05 -5.46 -4.49
CA VAL A 117 3.51 -4.20 -5.05
C VAL A 117 4.63 -3.21 -5.42
N ASP A 118 5.71 -3.17 -4.65
CA ASP A 118 6.87 -2.33 -4.93
C ASP A 118 7.65 -2.76 -6.19
N GLY A 119 7.59 -4.04 -6.51
CA GLY A 119 8.15 -4.65 -7.72
C GLY A 119 7.07 -5.08 -8.72
N SER A 120 5.92 -4.38 -8.79
CA SER A 120 4.83 -4.73 -9.70
C SER A 120 5.18 -4.51 -11.16
N LEU A 121 4.40 -5.09 -12.06
CA LEU A 121 4.66 -5.01 -13.51
C LEU A 121 4.74 -3.57 -14.02
N SER A 122 3.95 -2.66 -13.45
CA SER A 122 3.89 -1.25 -13.85
C SER A 122 5.15 -0.48 -13.45
N ARG A 123 5.73 -0.81 -12.29
CA ARG A 123 6.98 -0.21 -11.79
C ARG A 123 8.22 -0.74 -12.49
N ARG A 124 8.23 -2.03 -12.86
CA ARG A 124 9.35 -2.67 -13.60
C ARG A 124 9.55 -2.05 -14.97
N PHE A 125 8.48 -1.86 -15.73
CA PHE A 125 8.57 -1.48 -17.13
C PHE A 125 9.35 -0.18 -17.34
N GLY A 126 9.00 0.88 -16.60
CA GLY A 126 9.58 2.21 -16.79
C GLY A 126 11.11 2.26 -16.66
N PHE A 127 11.66 1.57 -15.66
CA PHE A 127 13.11 1.53 -15.48
C PHE A 127 13.80 0.58 -16.47
N ILE A 128 13.27 -0.62 -16.66
CA ILE A 128 13.91 -1.64 -17.50
C ILE A 128 13.91 -1.22 -18.98
N ILE A 129 12.83 -0.59 -19.47
CA ILE A 129 12.82 -0.06 -20.85
C ILE A 129 13.80 1.10 -21.02
N THR A 130 14.01 1.91 -19.98
CA THR A 130 15.04 2.97 -19.97
C THR A 130 16.43 2.37 -20.04
N ALA A 131 16.72 1.33 -19.26
CA ALA A 131 18.00 0.62 -19.28
C ALA A 131 18.27 -0.03 -20.65
N LEU A 132 17.27 -0.73 -21.21
CA LEU A 132 17.37 -1.31 -22.55
C LEU A 132 17.67 -0.23 -23.61
N SER A 133 16.93 0.88 -23.56
CA SER A 133 17.11 2.01 -24.49
C SER A 133 18.49 2.65 -24.37
N LEU A 134 19.00 2.80 -23.13
CA LEU A 134 20.32 3.33 -22.83
C LEU A 134 21.42 2.44 -23.39
N PHE A 135 21.44 1.15 -23.05
CA PHE A 135 22.49 0.23 -23.46
C PHE A 135 22.49 0.00 -24.96
N ALA A 136 21.33 -0.18 -25.59
CA ALA A 136 21.24 -0.32 -27.04
C ALA A 136 21.75 0.93 -27.76
N SER A 137 21.36 2.13 -27.32
CA SER A 137 21.86 3.40 -27.88
C SER A 137 23.37 3.54 -27.68
N LEU A 138 23.90 3.20 -26.50
CA LEU A 138 25.32 3.23 -26.18
C LEU A 138 26.13 2.32 -27.13
N PHE A 139 25.72 1.06 -27.29
CA PHE A 139 26.44 0.10 -28.15
C PHE A 139 26.43 0.54 -29.62
N ILE A 140 25.29 1.05 -30.13
CA ILE A 140 25.19 1.55 -31.50
C ILE A 140 26.09 2.77 -31.70
N MET A 141 26.09 3.72 -30.76
CA MET A 141 26.86 4.96 -30.82
C MET A 141 28.38 4.73 -30.69
N LEU A 142 28.80 3.80 -29.82
CA LEU A 142 30.20 3.37 -29.69
C LEU A 142 30.70 2.70 -30.97
N ARG A 143 29.90 1.79 -31.54
CA ARG A 143 30.29 1.04 -32.75
C ARG A 143 30.34 1.90 -34.00
N ARG A 144 29.30 2.71 -34.25
CA ARG A 144 29.18 3.47 -35.53
C ARG A 144 29.94 4.79 -35.53
N LYS A 145 30.33 5.33 -34.36
CA LYS A 145 30.99 6.63 -34.13
C LYS A 145 30.18 7.85 -34.60
N ARG A 146 29.68 7.88 -35.84
CA ARG A 146 28.78 8.88 -36.42
C ARG A 146 27.56 8.18 -37.04
N VAL A 147 26.37 8.68 -36.72
CA VAL A 147 25.11 8.20 -37.27
C VAL A 147 24.45 9.35 -38.04
N PRO A 148 24.20 9.21 -39.36
CA PRO A 148 23.50 10.23 -40.13
C PRO A 148 22.14 10.57 -39.52
N GLY A 149 21.79 11.86 -39.45
CA GLY A 149 20.54 12.34 -38.86
C GLY A 149 20.51 12.42 -37.32
N VAL A 150 21.59 12.03 -36.63
CA VAL A 150 21.65 12.08 -35.15
C VAL A 150 22.80 12.97 -34.67
N ALA A 151 22.45 14.03 -33.94
CA ALA A 151 23.42 14.92 -33.34
C ALA A 151 24.17 14.23 -32.17
N ARG A 152 25.45 13.92 -32.38
CA ARG A 152 26.28 13.16 -31.41
C ARG A 152 26.35 13.84 -30.04
N GLY A 153 26.57 15.16 -29.98
CA GLY A 153 26.81 15.88 -28.72
C GLY A 153 25.67 15.75 -27.71
N PRO A 154 24.44 16.17 -28.05
CA PRO A 154 23.28 16.06 -27.16
C PRO A 154 22.98 14.62 -26.72
N VAL A 155 23.08 13.65 -27.63
CA VAL A 155 22.83 12.23 -27.33
C VAL A 155 23.83 11.68 -26.30
N TRP A 156 25.12 12.01 -26.43
CA TRP A 156 26.12 11.62 -25.42
C TRP A 156 25.89 12.29 -24.07
N ARG A 157 25.43 13.55 -24.04
CA ARG A 157 25.09 14.22 -22.78
C ARG A 157 23.85 13.62 -22.14
N LEU A 158 22.83 13.25 -22.91
CA LEU A 158 21.66 12.53 -22.40
C LEU A 158 22.04 11.18 -21.77
N MET A 159 22.87 10.38 -22.46
CA MET A 159 23.41 9.13 -21.88
C MET A 159 24.23 9.42 -20.62
N GLY A 160 25.08 10.45 -20.65
CA GLY A 160 25.87 10.89 -19.50
C GLY A 160 25.03 11.29 -18.30
N ILE A 161 23.89 11.96 -18.51
CA ILE A 161 22.93 12.30 -17.45
C ILE A 161 22.40 11.03 -16.79
N ILE A 162 21.95 10.05 -17.58
CA ILE A 162 21.38 8.81 -17.04
C ILE A 162 22.45 8.03 -16.26
N PHE A 163 23.66 7.84 -16.82
CA PHE A 163 24.75 7.15 -16.12
C PHE A 163 25.18 7.88 -14.84
N ALA A 164 25.36 9.20 -14.89
CA ALA A 164 25.72 9.98 -13.71
C ALA A 164 24.61 9.94 -12.66
N THR A 165 23.34 9.90 -13.05
CA THR A 165 22.22 9.75 -12.11
C THR A 165 22.22 8.39 -11.43
N ILE A 166 22.43 7.31 -12.17
CA ILE A 166 22.56 5.96 -11.61
C ILE A 166 23.71 5.92 -10.60
N PHE A 167 24.85 6.52 -10.94
CA PHE A 167 25.99 6.63 -10.03
C PHE A 167 25.67 7.48 -8.80
N PHE A 168 25.01 8.64 -8.97
CA PHE A 168 24.69 9.54 -7.88
C PHE A 168 23.62 8.98 -6.93
N LEU A 169 22.70 8.16 -7.41
CA LEU A 169 21.73 7.44 -6.55
C LEU A 169 22.40 6.48 -5.58
N GLN A 170 23.62 6.03 -5.86
CA GLN A 170 24.44 5.23 -4.95
C GLN A 170 24.69 5.94 -3.61
N PHE A 171 24.72 7.28 -3.61
CA PHE A 171 24.94 8.07 -2.39
C PHE A 171 23.63 8.52 -1.72
N ALA A 172 22.46 8.16 -2.26
CA ALA A 172 21.19 8.44 -1.60
C ALA A 172 21.05 7.55 -0.34
N PRO A 173 20.68 8.12 0.82
CA PRO A 173 20.56 7.38 2.07
C PRO A 173 19.41 6.34 2.03
N THR A 174 18.41 6.53 1.17
CA THR A 174 17.30 5.58 1.01
C THR A 174 17.37 4.86 -0.35
N LYS A 175 17.11 3.55 -0.33
CA LYS A 175 17.30 2.62 -1.47
C LYS A 175 15.98 2.14 -2.08
N TRP A 176 14.99 3.02 -2.12
CA TRP A 176 13.64 2.67 -2.57
C TRP A 176 13.45 2.64 -4.09
N VAL A 177 12.49 1.82 -4.52
CA VAL A 177 12.11 1.68 -5.94
C VAL A 177 11.46 2.96 -6.48
N HIS A 178 10.78 3.76 -5.65
CA HIS A 178 10.12 4.99 -6.09
C HIS A 178 11.08 6.05 -6.65
N HIS A 179 12.39 5.98 -6.33
CA HIS A 179 13.40 6.86 -6.95
C HIS A 179 13.54 6.65 -8.46
N PHE A 180 13.09 5.53 -9.03
CA PHE A 180 13.16 5.33 -10.48
C PHE A 180 12.26 6.28 -11.27
N GLY A 181 11.30 6.96 -10.62
CA GLY A 181 10.50 8.02 -11.25
C GLY A 181 11.33 9.16 -11.84
N LEU A 182 12.55 9.40 -11.34
CA LEU A 182 13.50 10.38 -11.86
C LEU A 182 13.83 10.16 -13.35
N PHE A 183 13.76 8.91 -13.81
CA PHE A 183 14.10 8.55 -15.18
C PHE A 183 12.95 8.73 -16.16
N ALA A 184 11.74 9.11 -15.74
CA ALA A 184 10.58 9.20 -16.62
C ALA A 184 10.83 10.11 -17.85
N ALA A 185 11.30 11.34 -17.61
CA ALA A 185 11.52 12.31 -18.69
C ALA A 185 12.77 11.99 -19.54
N VAL A 186 13.90 11.66 -18.91
CA VAL A 186 15.16 11.36 -19.61
C VAL A 186 15.12 10.00 -20.29
N GLY A 187 14.40 9.03 -19.72
CA GLY A 187 14.12 7.72 -20.27
C GLY A 187 13.21 7.80 -21.48
N ALA A 188 12.17 8.64 -21.46
CA ALA A 188 11.35 8.91 -22.65
C ALA A 188 12.18 9.49 -23.80
N ALA A 189 13.06 10.46 -23.51
CA ALA A 189 13.99 10.99 -24.52
C ALA A 189 14.95 9.91 -25.04
N MET A 190 15.44 9.01 -24.16
CA MET A 190 16.30 7.89 -24.54
C MET A 190 15.56 6.86 -25.40
N ALA A 191 14.29 6.59 -25.11
CA ALA A 191 13.42 5.71 -25.89
C ALA A 191 13.18 6.27 -27.29
N ALA A 192 13.02 7.60 -27.43
CA ALA A 192 12.95 8.25 -28.74
C ALA A 192 14.25 8.09 -29.53
N VAL A 193 15.41 8.27 -28.88
CA VAL A 193 16.72 8.07 -29.50
C VAL A 193 16.91 6.61 -29.97
N VAL A 194 16.64 5.62 -29.11
CA VAL A 194 16.82 4.22 -29.49
C VAL A 194 15.88 3.80 -30.61
N THR A 195 14.67 4.34 -30.66
CA THR A 195 13.70 4.06 -31.75
C THR A 195 14.27 4.48 -33.11
N VAL A 196 14.93 5.64 -33.19
CA VAL A 196 15.63 6.08 -34.40
C VAL A 196 16.86 5.22 -34.69
N LEU A 197 17.67 4.92 -33.67
CA LEU A 197 18.93 4.17 -33.83
C LEU A 197 18.73 2.69 -34.21
N ALA A 198 17.68 2.07 -33.69
CA ALA A 198 17.31 0.67 -33.97
C ALA A 198 16.46 0.53 -35.24
N GLY A 199 15.97 1.65 -35.79
CA GLY A 199 15.15 1.65 -37.00
C GLY A 199 15.91 1.19 -38.26
N PRO A 200 15.19 0.75 -39.31
CA PRO A 200 15.78 0.17 -40.52
C PRO A 200 16.71 1.10 -41.30
N ALA A 201 16.56 2.43 -41.15
CA ALA A 201 17.43 3.41 -41.78
C ALA A 201 18.87 3.39 -41.21
N VAL A 202 19.02 3.15 -39.91
CA VAL A 202 20.32 3.11 -39.21
C VAL A 202 20.80 1.67 -39.08
N LEU A 203 19.95 0.78 -38.55
CA LEU A 203 20.25 -0.62 -38.34
C LEU A 203 19.79 -1.46 -39.54
N ARG A 204 20.61 -1.47 -40.60
CA ARG A 204 20.30 -2.14 -41.87
C ARG A 204 20.13 -3.66 -41.75
N SER A 205 20.87 -4.32 -40.85
CA SER A 205 20.82 -5.77 -40.68
C SER A 205 19.52 -6.21 -40.00
N ALA A 206 18.70 -6.99 -40.70
CA ALA A 206 17.49 -7.61 -40.16
C ALA A 206 17.75 -8.45 -38.90
N ARG A 207 18.87 -9.19 -38.86
CA ARG A 207 19.33 -9.93 -37.67
C ARG A 207 19.41 -9.05 -36.43
N ASN A 208 20.07 -7.90 -36.51
CA ASN A 208 20.27 -7.03 -35.35
C ASN A 208 18.95 -6.37 -34.91
N ARG A 209 18.09 -6.00 -35.87
CA ARG A 209 16.76 -5.48 -35.56
C ARG A 209 15.87 -6.52 -34.88
N MET A 210 15.95 -7.76 -35.34
CA MET A 210 15.23 -8.89 -34.75
C MET A 210 15.75 -9.21 -33.35
N ALA A 211 17.07 -9.21 -33.14
CA ALA A 211 17.67 -9.38 -31.81
C ALA A 211 17.24 -8.27 -30.83
N PHE A 212 17.17 -7.01 -31.29
CA PHE A 212 16.67 -5.92 -30.46
C PHE A 212 15.17 -6.08 -30.12
N THR A 213 14.37 -6.54 -31.09
CA THR A 213 12.95 -6.83 -30.87
C THR A 213 12.75 -7.98 -29.88
N ALA A 214 13.58 -9.03 -29.97
CA ALA A 214 13.60 -10.09 -28.98
C ALA A 214 13.92 -9.55 -27.57
N ALA A 215 14.88 -8.63 -27.44
CA ALA A 215 15.18 -8.01 -26.15
C ALA A 215 13.99 -7.19 -25.59
N VAL A 216 13.22 -6.49 -26.44
CA VAL A 216 12.00 -5.80 -26.02
C VAL A 216 10.93 -6.79 -25.52
N LEU A 217 10.73 -7.90 -26.22
CA LEU A 217 9.79 -8.95 -25.82
C LEU A 217 10.23 -9.63 -24.50
N PHE A 218 11.52 -9.83 -24.31
CA PHE A 218 12.06 -10.34 -23.05
C PHE A 218 11.82 -9.37 -21.88
N VAL A 219 11.96 -8.06 -22.10
CA VAL A 219 11.61 -7.05 -21.10
C VAL A 219 10.13 -7.12 -20.74
N LEU A 220 9.23 -7.25 -21.72
CA LEU A 220 7.80 -7.46 -21.43
C LEU A 220 7.56 -8.74 -20.62
N ALA A 221 8.19 -9.86 -21.00
CA ALA A 221 8.08 -11.11 -20.25
C ALA A 221 8.50 -10.95 -18.77
N LEU A 222 9.62 -10.26 -18.52
CA LEU A 222 10.14 -10.01 -17.17
C LEU A 222 9.22 -9.07 -16.37
N CYS A 223 8.64 -8.06 -17.02
CA CYS A 223 7.69 -7.15 -16.37
C CYS A 223 6.40 -7.88 -15.96
N PHE A 224 5.83 -8.70 -16.85
CA PHE A 224 4.60 -9.47 -16.58
C PHE A 224 4.81 -10.67 -15.64
N ALA A 225 6.04 -10.96 -15.21
CA ALA A 225 6.35 -12.01 -14.24
C ALA A 225 6.16 -11.58 -12.78
N SER A 226 5.30 -10.60 -12.54
CA SER A 226 4.95 -10.03 -11.22
C SER A 226 3.45 -9.74 -11.16
N THR A 227 2.97 -9.30 -10.01
CA THR A 227 1.57 -8.90 -9.84
C THR A 227 1.25 -7.60 -10.57
N ASN A 228 -0.04 -7.36 -10.82
CA ASN A 228 -0.56 -6.05 -11.24
C ASN A 228 -0.98 -5.21 -10.01
N GLY A 229 -0.15 -5.25 -8.97
CA GLY A 229 -0.42 -4.60 -7.70
C GLY A 229 -0.25 -3.08 -7.75
N TRP A 230 -1.16 -2.38 -7.08
CA TRP A 230 -1.09 -0.94 -6.82
C TRP A 230 -1.18 -0.68 -5.31
N TRP A 231 -0.79 0.52 -4.88
CA TRP A 231 -0.72 0.86 -3.46
C TRP A 231 -2.11 1.13 -2.86
N TYR A 232 -2.34 0.56 -1.67
CA TYR A 232 -3.50 0.80 -0.83
C TYR A 232 -4.81 0.84 -1.63
N VAL A 233 -5.56 1.93 -1.56
CA VAL A 233 -6.85 2.13 -2.24
C VAL A 233 -6.80 2.12 -3.77
N SER A 234 -5.62 2.29 -4.38
CA SER A 234 -5.48 2.22 -5.85
C SER A 234 -5.55 0.78 -6.38
N SER A 235 -5.50 -0.21 -5.50
CA SER A 235 -5.63 -1.63 -5.87
C SER A 235 -7.09 -2.10 -5.98
N TYR A 236 -8.06 -1.27 -5.58
CA TYR A 236 -9.44 -1.72 -5.44
C TYR A 236 -10.06 -1.98 -6.83
N GLY A 237 -10.59 -3.19 -7.00
CA GLY A 237 -11.15 -3.68 -8.26
C GLY A 237 -10.14 -4.03 -9.37
N VAL A 238 -8.85 -3.71 -9.22
CA VAL A 238 -7.83 -3.97 -10.25
C VAL A 238 -7.65 -5.47 -10.49
N PRO A 239 -7.61 -5.95 -11.76
CA PRO A 239 -7.39 -7.36 -12.05
C PRO A 239 -5.97 -7.79 -11.68
N PHE A 240 -5.83 -9.02 -11.17
CA PHE A 240 -4.54 -9.62 -10.80
C PHE A 240 -3.73 -8.78 -9.79
N ASN A 241 -4.38 -8.21 -8.78
CA ASN A 241 -3.73 -7.38 -7.77
C ASN A 241 -2.70 -8.16 -6.91
N ASN A 242 -3.02 -9.41 -6.59
CA ASN A 242 -2.26 -10.31 -5.72
C ASN A 242 -1.56 -11.47 -6.47
N ASP A 243 -1.82 -11.63 -7.77
CA ASP A 243 -1.27 -12.72 -8.59
C ASP A 243 -0.74 -12.18 -9.93
N LYS A 244 0.00 -13.02 -10.66
CA LYS A 244 0.51 -12.70 -11.99
C LYS A 244 -0.62 -12.73 -13.01
N PRO A 245 -0.67 -11.77 -13.95
CA PRO A 245 -1.63 -11.82 -15.06
C PRO A 245 -1.54 -13.14 -15.83
N ASN A 246 -2.67 -13.81 -16.01
CA ASN A 246 -2.78 -15.05 -16.79
C ASN A 246 -4.03 -15.03 -17.68
N ILE A 247 -3.98 -15.77 -18.79
CA ILE A 247 -5.06 -15.91 -19.77
C ILE A 247 -5.22 -17.41 -20.05
N GLY A 248 -6.39 -17.98 -19.75
CA GLY A 248 -6.66 -19.41 -19.95
C GLY A 248 -5.69 -20.33 -19.20
N GLY A 249 -5.26 -19.94 -17.99
CA GLY A 249 -4.31 -20.69 -17.17
C GLY A 249 -2.83 -20.52 -17.57
N ILE A 250 -2.53 -19.82 -18.67
CA ILE A 250 -1.15 -19.53 -19.09
C ILE A 250 -0.79 -18.10 -18.69
N THR A 251 0.32 -17.93 -17.96
CA THR A 251 0.78 -16.59 -17.57
C THR A 251 1.13 -15.73 -18.79
N VAL A 252 0.79 -14.44 -18.74
CA VAL A 252 1.13 -13.49 -19.81
C VAL A 252 2.66 -13.38 -19.98
N SER A 253 3.42 -13.54 -18.89
CA SER A 253 4.88 -13.66 -18.96
C SER A 253 5.35 -14.84 -19.81
N ALA A 254 4.69 -16.00 -19.73
CA ALA A 254 5.06 -17.17 -20.53
C ALA A 254 4.76 -16.94 -22.02
N ILE A 255 3.66 -16.26 -22.35
CA ILE A 255 3.32 -15.87 -23.73
C ILE A 255 4.40 -14.95 -24.30
N PHE A 256 4.79 -13.88 -23.58
CA PHE A 256 5.87 -12.99 -24.03
C PHE A 256 7.22 -13.71 -24.10
N PHE A 257 7.49 -14.67 -23.21
CA PHE A 257 8.71 -15.46 -23.25
C PHE A 257 8.76 -16.38 -24.49
N ALA A 258 7.64 -16.99 -24.87
CA ALA A 258 7.53 -17.77 -26.10
C ALA A 258 7.75 -16.88 -27.34
N LEU A 259 7.13 -15.69 -27.38
CA LEU A 259 7.34 -14.71 -28.45
C LEU A 259 8.82 -14.25 -28.52
N PHE A 260 9.46 -14.02 -27.37
CA PHE A 260 10.89 -13.76 -27.26
C PHE A 260 11.70 -14.91 -27.88
N ALA A 261 11.44 -16.17 -27.51
CA ALA A 261 12.16 -17.33 -28.00
C ALA A 261 12.02 -17.48 -29.52
N ILE A 262 10.80 -17.35 -30.06
CA ILE A 262 10.54 -17.38 -31.52
C ILE A 262 11.33 -16.29 -32.23
N THR A 263 11.30 -15.07 -31.70
CA THR A 263 11.98 -13.90 -32.28
C THR A 263 13.51 -14.05 -32.22
N ALA A 264 14.05 -14.60 -31.14
CA ALA A 264 15.47 -14.92 -30.98
C ALA A 264 15.90 -16.03 -31.95
N LEU A 265 15.12 -17.11 -32.09
CA LEU A 265 15.38 -18.17 -33.07
C LEU A 265 15.35 -17.62 -34.51
N TRP A 266 14.42 -16.72 -34.81
CA TRP A 266 14.39 -16.04 -36.11
C TRP A 266 15.62 -15.14 -36.32
N ALA A 267 16.06 -14.43 -35.30
CA ALA A 267 17.32 -13.67 -35.36
C ALA A 267 18.52 -14.60 -35.64
N SER A 268 18.59 -15.76 -34.98
CA SER A 268 19.63 -16.79 -35.22
C SER A 268 19.54 -17.37 -36.64
N TRP A 269 18.34 -17.61 -37.15
CA TRP A 269 18.16 -18.06 -38.53
C TRP A 269 18.63 -17.01 -39.55
N LEU A 270 18.29 -15.73 -39.33
CA LEU A 270 18.79 -14.61 -40.14
C LEU A 270 20.30 -14.40 -39.99
N HIS A 271 20.90 -14.87 -38.89
CA HIS A 271 22.35 -14.88 -38.73
C HIS A 271 23.01 -15.86 -39.71
N LEU A 272 22.41 -17.04 -39.89
CA LEU A 272 22.86 -18.07 -40.83
C LEU A 272 22.47 -17.74 -42.28
N ARG A 273 21.39 -16.98 -42.50
CA ARG A 273 20.89 -16.58 -43.83
C ARG A 273 20.69 -15.06 -43.96
N PRO A 274 21.77 -14.28 -44.10
CA PRO A 274 21.69 -12.81 -44.09
C PRO A 274 20.90 -12.18 -45.25
N SER A 275 20.78 -12.89 -46.39
CA SER A 275 20.07 -12.44 -47.60
C SER A 275 18.56 -12.66 -47.55
N ALA A 276 18.03 -13.36 -46.54
CA ALA A 276 16.62 -13.76 -46.45
C ALA A 276 15.71 -12.70 -45.79
N GLU A 277 16.01 -11.40 -45.93
CA GLU A 277 15.18 -10.35 -45.33
C GLU A 277 13.82 -10.27 -46.03
N GLY A 278 12.77 -10.76 -45.35
CA GLY A 278 11.39 -10.67 -45.80
C GLY A 278 10.66 -9.40 -45.34
N ARG A 279 9.53 -9.08 -46.00
CA ARG A 279 8.65 -7.95 -45.64
C ARG A 279 8.18 -8.00 -44.18
N ALA A 280 7.91 -9.20 -43.65
CA ALA A 280 7.44 -9.40 -42.28
C ALA A 280 8.48 -8.95 -41.23
N ALA A 281 9.75 -9.31 -41.39
CA ALA A 281 10.82 -8.88 -40.47
C ALA A 281 11.00 -7.35 -40.48
N ARG A 282 10.80 -6.70 -41.63
CA ARG A 282 10.86 -5.25 -41.74
C ARG A 282 9.70 -4.55 -41.04
N ALA A 283 8.49 -5.08 -41.17
CA ALA A 283 7.29 -4.53 -40.51
C ALA A 283 7.36 -4.69 -38.98
N LEU A 284 7.68 -5.90 -38.49
CA LEU A 284 7.71 -6.20 -37.05
C LEU A 284 8.78 -5.39 -36.30
N THR A 285 9.90 -5.08 -36.97
CA THR A 285 11.04 -4.40 -36.35
C THR A 285 11.05 -2.88 -36.57
N ALA A 286 9.99 -2.31 -37.15
CA ALA A 286 9.96 -0.89 -37.50
C ALA A 286 10.01 0.04 -36.28
N ALA A 287 9.23 -0.27 -35.23
CA ALA A 287 9.15 0.54 -34.00
C ALA A 287 8.74 -0.31 -32.78
N PRO A 288 9.57 -1.28 -32.32
CA PRO A 288 9.19 -2.17 -31.24
C PRO A 288 9.02 -1.47 -29.88
N VAL A 289 9.80 -0.42 -29.59
CA VAL A 289 9.73 0.31 -28.31
C VAL A 289 8.42 1.09 -28.15
N PRO A 290 7.98 1.92 -29.13
CA PRO A 290 6.67 2.58 -29.05
C PRO A 290 5.49 1.60 -28.95
N LEU A 291 5.55 0.46 -29.64
CA LEU A 291 4.50 -0.56 -29.55
C LEU A 291 4.42 -1.19 -28.16
N ALA A 292 5.57 -1.57 -27.58
CA ALA A 292 5.63 -2.09 -26.23
C ALA A 292 5.13 -1.05 -25.20
N ALA A 293 5.58 0.21 -25.31
CA ALA A 293 5.14 1.29 -24.42
C ALA A 293 3.65 1.58 -24.55
N GLY A 294 3.12 1.66 -25.78
CA GLY A 294 1.69 1.86 -26.04
C GLY A 294 0.84 0.72 -25.47
N PHE A 295 1.28 -0.53 -25.64
CA PHE A 295 0.64 -1.69 -25.03
C PHE A 295 0.59 -1.60 -23.50
N MET A 296 1.71 -1.26 -22.85
CA MET A 296 1.76 -1.09 -21.39
C MET A 296 0.83 0.03 -20.91
N VAL A 297 0.77 1.16 -21.63
CA VAL A 297 -0.16 2.25 -21.29
C VAL A 297 -1.61 1.79 -21.38
N VAL A 298 -1.98 1.05 -22.42
CA VAL A 298 -3.34 0.47 -22.55
C VAL A 298 -3.63 -0.48 -21.39
N VAL A 299 -2.66 -1.31 -20.99
CA VAL A 299 -2.80 -2.21 -19.83
C VAL A 299 -3.01 -1.40 -18.54
N PHE A 300 -2.24 -0.34 -18.30
CA PHE A 300 -2.37 0.48 -17.09
C PHE A 300 -3.72 1.20 -17.02
N VAL A 301 -4.11 1.87 -18.10
CA VAL A 301 -5.39 2.59 -18.18
C VAL A 301 -6.56 1.61 -18.12
N GLY A 302 -6.50 0.51 -18.86
CA GLY A 302 -7.52 -0.53 -18.87
C GLY A 302 -7.68 -1.20 -17.50
N SER A 303 -6.58 -1.46 -16.80
CA SER A 303 -6.59 -2.01 -15.44
C SER A 303 -7.31 -1.08 -14.45
N MET A 304 -7.01 0.22 -14.49
CA MET A 304 -7.65 1.20 -13.61
C MET A 304 -9.12 1.40 -13.96
N LEU A 305 -9.46 1.51 -15.25
CA LEU A 305 -10.84 1.64 -15.70
C LEU A 305 -11.68 0.41 -15.32
N TYR A 306 -11.13 -0.79 -15.46
CA TYR A 306 -11.78 -2.01 -15.01
C TYR A 306 -12.06 -1.95 -13.50
N GLY A 307 -11.07 -1.51 -12.71
CA GLY A 307 -11.24 -1.35 -11.26
C GLY A 307 -12.35 -0.36 -10.91
N VAL A 308 -12.41 0.78 -11.59
CA VAL A 308 -13.46 1.79 -11.41
C VAL A 308 -14.85 1.23 -11.73
N VAL A 309 -15.01 0.55 -12.86
CA VAL A 309 -16.31 -0.01 -13.27
C VAL A 309 -16.75 -1.15 -12.35
N ARG A 310 -15.81 -1.99 -11.91
CA ARG A 310 -16.11 -3.11 -11.01
C ARG A 310 -16.47 -2.66 -9.60
N GLN A 311 -15.93 -1.53 -9.15
CA GLN A 311 -16.18 -0.95 -7.83
C GLN A 311 -17.30 0.09 -7.85
N ASP A 312 -18.18 0.03 -8.85
CA ASP A 312 -19.31 0.95 -8.93
C ASP A 312 -20.23 0.82 -7.71
N GLY A 313 -20.70 1.95 -7.21
CA GLY A 313 -21.52 2.02 -5.99
C GLY A 313 -20.76 1.94 -4.66
N THR A 314 -19.42 1.81 -4.68
CA THR A 314 -18.52 1.91 -3.51
C THR A 314 -17.28 2.77 -3.81
N TYR A 315 -16.26 2.72 -2.96
CA TYR A 315 -15.03 3.48 -3.12
C TYR A 315 -14.22 3.01 -4.33
N SER A 316 -13.93 3.96 -5.21
CA SER A 316 -12.80 3.91 -6.14
C SER A 316 -12.12 5.27 -6.16
N ASN A 317 -10.85 5.31 -6.56
CA ASN A 317 -10.16 6.59 -6.72
C ASN A 317 -10.89 7.54 -7.68
N ALA A 318 -11.55 7.02 -8.71
CA ALA A 318 -12.31 7.86 -9.64
C ALA A 318 -13.61 8.37 -9.02
N SER A 319 -14.39 7.49 -8.35
CA SER A 319 -15.65 7.90 -7.71
C SER A 319 -15.40 8.89 -6.57
N SER A 320 -14.34 8.71 -5.79
CA SER A 320 -13.88 9.65 -4.76
C SER A 320 -13.52 11.02 -5.36
N ASN A 321 -12.66 11.08 -6.38
CA ASN A 321 -12.28 12.34 -7.02
C ASN A 321 -13.46 13.07 -7.66
N LEU A 322 -14.44 12.34 -8.22
CA LEU A 322 -15.65 12.94 -8.78
C LEU A 322 -16.59 13.45 -7.69
N ARG A 323 -16.80 12.69 -6.61
CA ARG A 323 -17.62 13.10 -5.46
C ARG A 323 -17.01 14.25 -4.66
N ALA A 324 -15.68 14.42 -4.69
CA ALA A 324 -15.01 15.55 -4.05
C ALA A 324 -15.53 16.91 -4.55
N PHE A 325 -15.96 17.02 -5.81
CA PHE A 325 -16.58 18.26 -6.33
C PHE A 325 -17.94 18.58 -5.69
N ALA A 326 -18.61 17.58 -5.12
CA ALA A 326 -19.89 17.71 -4.42
C ALA A 326 -19.74 17.67 -2.88
N GLY A 327 -18.50 17.77 -2.37
CA GLY A 327 -18.22 17.77 -0.93
C GLY A 327 -17.99 16.39 -0.30
N GLY A 328 -17.72 15.36 -1.10
CA GLY A 328 -17.38 14.02 -0.58
C GLY A 328 -16.05 13.97 0.16
N CYS A 329 -15.96 13.09 1.17
CA CYS A 329 -14.84 12.91 2.09
C CYS A 329 -14.03 11.64 1.83
N GLY A 330 -14.01 11.18 0.58
CA GLY A 330 -13.20 10.05 0.15
C GLY A 330 -13.68 8.74 0.76
N LEU A 331 -12.79 8.00 1.40
CA LEU A 331 -13.08 6.68 1.97
C LEU A 331 -13.97 6.77 3.22
N ALA A 332 -13.99 7.92 3.91
CA ALA A 332 -14.81 8.14 5.10
C ALA A 332 -16.33 8.06 4.84
N ASP A 333 -16.76 8.29 3.59
CA ASP A 333 -18.16 8.21 3.18
C ASP A 333 -18.62 6.76 2.89
N ASP A 334 -17.67 5.86 2.61
CA ASP A 334 -17.97 4.48 2.21
C ASP A 334 -17.58 3.45 3.28
N VAL A 335 -16.80 3.84 4.29
CA VAL A 335 -16.50 2.99 5.45
C VAL A 335 -17.60 3.16 6.49
N LEU A 336 -18.22 2.04 6.85
CA LEU A 336 -19.21 1.90 7.89
C LEU A 336 -18.53 1.49 9.19
N VAL A 337 -18.97 2.05 10.30
CA VAL A 337 -18.52 1.73 11.67
C VAL A 337 -19.74 1.46 12.54
N GLU A 338 -19.64 0.48 13.43
CA GLU A 338 -20.58 0.27 14.53
C GLU A 338 -20.17 1.14 15.73
N PRO A 339 -20.97 2.16 16.13
CA PRO A 339 -20.66 2.96 17.31
C PRO A 339 -20.76 2.15 18.62
N ASP A 340 -21.74 1.26 18.72
CA ASP A 340 -21.91 0.28 19.80
C ASP A 340 -22.22 -1.10 19.21
N THR A 341 -21.27 -2.03 19.33
CA THR A 341 -21.36 -3.40 18.80
C THR A 341 -22.36 -4.27 19.59
N ASN A 342 -22.87 -3.79 20.73
CA ASN A 342 -23.85 -4.52 21.55
C ASN A 342 -25.30 -4.33 21.10
N ASP A 343 -25.54 -3.41 20.17
CA ASP A 343 -26.85 -3.20 19.57
C ASP A 343 -27.05 -4.12 18.34
N GLY A 344 -28.32 -4.40 18.02
CA GLY A 344 -28.67 -5.19 16.84
C GLY A 344 -28.58 -6.72 16.99
N PHE A 345 -28.24 -7.25 18.16
CA PHE A 345 -28.31 -8.71 18.41
C PHE A 345 -29.72 -9.24 18.17
N LEU A 346 -29.80 -10.35 17.43
CA LEU A 346 -31.09 -10.94 17.08
C LEU A 346 -31.68 -11.69 18.28
N ALA A 347 -33.01 -11.63 18.40
CA ALA A 347 -33.72 -12.37 19.44
C ALA A 347 -33.87 -13.84 19.05
N PRO A 348 -33.45 -14.80 19.90
CA PRO A 348 -33.71 -16.21 19.66
C PRO A 348 -35.20 -16.51 19.83
N LEU A 349 -35.71 -17.48 19.07
CA LEU A 349 -37.03 -18.02 19.30
C LEU A 349 -37.08 -18.72 20.67
N PRO A 350 -38.24 -18.68 21.35
CA PRO A 350 -38.43 -19.45 22.57
C PRO A 350 -38.24 -20.95 22.32
N GLY A 351 -37.52 -21.61 23.22
CA GLY A 351 -37.26 -23.03 23.14
C GLY A 351 -36.61 -23.54 24.42
N ASP A 352 -36.58 -24.87 24.56
CA ASP A 352 -35.83 -25.53 25.63
C ASP A 352 -34.39 -25.75 25.16
N TYR A 353 -33.46 -25.00 25.74
CA TYR A 353 -32.05 -25.01 25.39
C TYR A 353 -31.20 -25.45 26.59
N GLY A 354 -30.08 -26.12 26.29
CA GLY A 354 -29.16 -26.60 27.32
C GLY A 354 -28.32 -25.49 27.99
N PRO A 355 -27.23 -25.86 28.68
CA PRO A 355 -26.40 -24.91 29.45
C PRO A 355 -25.72 -23.83 28.59
N LEU A 356 -25.52 -24.07 27.29
CA LEU A 356 -25.02 -23.06 26.34
C LEU A 356 -26.10 -22.05 25.90
N GLY A 357 -27.33 -22.20 26.38
CA GLY A 357 -28.46 -21.37 26.00
C GLY A 357 -28.81 -21.45 24.51
N PRO A 358 -29.52 -20.44 23.97
CA PRO A 358 -29.94 -20.42 22.58
C PRO A 358 -28.79 -20.49 21.56
N LEU A 359 -27.57 -20.07 21.93
CA LEU A 359 -26.41 -20.19 21.06
C LEU A 359 -26.02 -21.66 20.80
N GLY A 360 -26.14 -22.53 21.81
CA GLY A 360 -25.86 -23.96 21.66
C GLY A 360 -26.96 -24.77 20.97
N GLY A 361 -28.18 -24.23 20.90
CA GLY A 361 -29.35 -24.95 20.39
C GLY A 361 -29.71 -26.17 21.24
N THR A 362 -30.28 -27.21 20.61
CA THR A 362 -30.88 -28.35 21.33
C THR A 362 -29.89 -29.47 21.66
N SER A 363 -28.81 -29.62 20.90
CA SER A 363 -27.86 -30.74 21.06
C SER A 363 -26.44 -30.37 20.61
N PRO A 364 -25.79 -29.37 21.23
CA PRO A 364 -24.40 -29.04 20.93
C PRO A 364 -23.47 -30.17 21.37
N THR A 365 -22.48 -30.50 20.55
CA THR A 365 -21.43 -31.47 20.88
C THR A 365 -20.07 -30.81 20.81
N GLY A 366 -19.25 -30.95 21.86
CA GLY A 366 -17.86 -30.46 21.90
C GLY A 366 -17.66 -28.96 22.07
N PHE A 367 -18.73 -28.16 22.02
CA PHE A 367 -18.68 -26.72 22.32
C PHE A 367 -18.82 -26.46 23.83
N THR A 368 -18.06 -25.49 24.35
CA THR A 368 -18.13 -25.04 25.75
C THR A 368 -18.06 -23.51 25.84
N PRO A 369 -18.52 -22.89 26.97
CA PRO A 369 -18.43 -21.43 27.14
C PRO A 369 -17.00 -20.87 27.15
N ASN A 370 -16.00 -21.68 27.51
CA ASN A 370 -14.58 -21.31 27.64
C ASN A 370 -13.69 -22.02 26.61
N GLY A 371 -14.27 -22.55 25.54
CA GLY A 371 -13.55 -23.30 24.51
C GLY A 371 -12.76 -22.41 23.55
N VAL A 372 -11.96 -21.49 24.06
CA VAL A 372 -11.10 -20.56 23.32
C VAL A 372 -9.72 -20.56 23.97
N PRO A 373 -8.61 -20.61 23.21
CA PRO A 373 -7.28 -20.46 23.79
C PRO A 373 -7.09 -19.12 24.50
N ASP A 374 -6.18 -19.10 25.46
CA ASP A 374 -5.76 -17.87 26.11
C ASP A 374 -5.21 -16.85 25.10
N HIS A 375 -5.47 -15.58 25.38
CA HIS A 375 -4.86 -14.44 24.69
C HIS A 375 -5.12 -14.37 23.17
N ILE A 376 -6.29 -14.83 22.72
CA ILE A 376 -6.83 -14.49 21.41
C ILE A 376 -7.37 -13.05 21.47
N VAL A 377 -6.87 -12.18 20.60
CA VAL A 377 -7.16 -10.74 20.55
C VAL A 377 -7.88 -10.36 19.25
N ALA A 378 -8.43 -9.16 19.18
CA ALA A 378 -9.16 -8.68 18.01
C ALA A 378 -8.24 -8.30 16.86
N GLU A 379 -8.49 -8.85 15.67
CA GLU A 379 -7.83 -8.50 14.40
C GLU A 379 -6.28 -8.55 14.41
N ALA A 380 -5.70 -9.27 15.35
CA ALA A 380 -4.25 -9.38 15.53
C ALA A 380 -3.83 -10.75 16.05
N ILE A 381 -2.59 -11.13 15.74
CA ILE A 381 -1.96 -12.30 16.33
C ILE A 381 -1.04 -11.81 17.44
N ARG A 382 -1.42 -12.07 18.69
CA ARG A 382 -0.58 -11.75 19.84
C ARG A 382 0.68 -12.60 19.81
N ILE A 383 1.83 -11.94 19.88
CA ILE A 383 3.14 -12.58 20.02
C ILE A 383 3.80 -12.14 21.33
N THR A 384 4.77 -12.92 21.80
CA THR A 384 5.41 -12.71 23.10
C THR A 384 6.43 -11.57 23.12
N VAL A 385 6.90 -11.13 21.95
CA VAL A 385 7.81 -9.99 21.84
C VAL A 385 7.00 -8.69 21.86
N PRO A 386 7.48 -7.64 22.56
CA PRO A 386 6.81 -6.33 22.54
C PRO A 386 6.71 -5.79 21.11
N MET A 387 5.51 -5.33 20.75
CA MET A 387 5.21 -4.71 19.46
C MET A 387 4.70 -3.28 19.70
N PRO A 388 5.03 -2.31 18.82
CA PRO A 388 4.45 -0.97 18.90
C PRO A 388 3.02 -0.94 18.36
N GLY A 389 2.22 0.04 18.80
CA GLY A 389 0.89 0.29 18.25
C GLY A 389 -0.12 -0.83 18.48
N ILE A 390 0.07 -1.60 19.57
CA ILE A 390 -0.80 -2.70 19.99
C ILE A 390 -2.06 -2.18 20.70
N ASP A 391 -3.11 -2.98 20.63
CA ASP A 391 -4.37 -2.73 21.32
C ASP A 391 -4.27 -3.15 22.79
N ALA A 392 -5.15 -2.61 23.65
CA ALA A 392 -5.07 -2.83 25.10
C ALA A 392 -5.30 -4.31 25.50
N ASP A 393 -6.00 -5.08 24.66
CA ASP A 393 -6.30 -6.50 24.86
C ASP A 393 -5.05 -7.40 24.82
N TRP A 394 -3.94 -6.96 24.22
CA TRP A 394 -2.66 -7.69 24.24
C TRP A 394 -2.11 -7.91 25.65
N ASN A 395 -2.38 -6.98 26.56
CA ASN A 395 -1.89 -6.98 27.93
C ASN A 395 -3.01 -7.21 28.96
N ALA A 396 -4.24 -7.46 28.49
CA ALA A 396 -5.35 -7.80 29.37
C ALA A 396 -5.16 -9.19 30.01
N ALA A 397 -5.87 -9.41 31.13
CA ALA A 397 -5.97 -10.74 31.72
C ALA A 397 -6.56 -11.73 30.72
N ALA A 398 -6.11 -12.98 30.75
CA ALA A 398 -6.61 -14.03 29.86
C ALA A 398 -8.08 -14.42 30.15
N GLU A 399 -8.49 -14.27 31.42
CA GLU A 399 -9.84 -14.55 31.89
C GLU A 399 -10.41 -13.34 32.65
N LEU A 400 -11.73 -13.22 32.62
CA LEU A 400 -12.53 -12.30 33.41
C LEU A 400 -12.75 -12.86 34.82
N ASP A 401 -12.72 -11.97 35.82
CA ASP A 401 -13.01 -12.35 37.22
C ASP A 401 -14.48 -12.76 37.43
N THR A 402 -15.38 -12.25 36.60
CA THR A 402 -16.82 -12.52 36.64
C THR A 402 -17.27 -13.27 35.39
N PRO A 403 -17.93 -14.43 35.53
CA PRO A 403 -18.50 -15.13 34.39
C PRO A 403 -19.63 -14.32 33.74
N GLY A 404 -19.68 -14.33 32.41
CA GLY A 404 -20.76 -13.74 31.61
C GLY A 404 -22.04 -14.59 31.59
N ILE A 405 -22.95 -14.27 30.68
CA ILE A 405 -24.35 -14.77 30.66
C ILE A 405 -24.49 -16.30 30.61
N ASN A 406 -23.58 -17.02 29.94
CA ASN A 406 -23.57 -18.49 29.89
C ASN A 406 -22.41 -19.13 30.66
N GLY A 407 -21.81 -18.39 31.60
CA GLY A 407 -20.68 -18.84 32.42
C GLY A 407 -19.30 -18.70 31.76
N SER A 408 -19.22 -18.04 30.59
CA SER A 408 -17.94 -17.78 29.94
C SER A 408 -17.09 -16.76 30.73
N THR A 409 -15.80 -17.02 30.90
CA THR A 409 -14.83 -16.09 31.48
C THR A 409 -13.90 -15.50 30.41
N VAL A 410 -14.19 -15.70 29.12
CA VAL A 410 -13.34 -15.20 28.02
C VAL A 410 -13.61 -13.71 27.79
N PRO A 411 -12.58 -12.84 27.76
CA PRO A 411 -12.74 -11.44 27.34
C PRO A 411 -13.21 -11.37 25.88
N LEU A 412 -14.30 -10.62 25.64
CA LEU A 412 -14.85 -10.46 24.30
C LEU A 412 -14.24 -9.25 23.55
N PRO A 413 -14.06 -9.34 22.22
CA PRO A 413 -13.52 -8.27 21.39
C PRO A 413 -14.55 -7.15 21.14
N TYR A 414 -14.12 -6.05 20.50
CA TYR A 414 -14.99 -4.96 20.00
C TYR A 414 -15.89 -4.29 21.04
N GLY A 415 -15.58 -4.42 22.33
CA GLY A 415 -16.39 -3.89 23.42
C GLY A 415 -17.70 -4.66 23.63
N LEU A 416 -17.79 -5.90 23.17
CA LEU A 416 -18.95 -6.76 23.44
C LEU A 416 -19.06 -7.04 24.95
N ASP A 417 -20.28 -6.90 25.47
CA ASP A 417 -20.60 -7.05 26.88
C ASP A 417 -20.82 -8.54 27.23
N PRO A 418 -19.93 -9.16 28.04
CA PRO A 418 -20.04 -10.57 28.40
C PRO A 418 -21.30 -10.90 29.21
N ASP A 419 -21.92 -9.90 29.86
CA ASP A 419 -23.18 -10.09 30.61
C ASP A 419 -24.40 -10.19 29.69
N ARG A 420 -24.24 -9.84 28.40
CA ARG A 420 -25.31 -9.86 27.39
C ARG A 420 -25.03 -10.87 26.26
N VAL A 421 -23.77 -11.12 25.95
CA VAL A 421 -23.35 -11.88 24.77
C VAL A 421 -22.77 -13.24 25.18
N PRO A 422 -23.47 -14.36 24.90
CA PRO A 422 -22.94 -15.69 25.17
C PRO A 422 -21.83 -16.05 24.18
N LEU A 423 -20.99 -16.99 24.59
CA LEU A 423 -19.89 -17.54 23.79
C LEU A 423 -19.99 -19.07 23.69
N ALA A 424 -19.67 -19.64 22.54
CA ALA A 424 -19.46 -21.08 22.39
C ALA A 424 -18.21 -21.35 21.56
N GLY A 425 -17.26 -22.13 22.09
CA GLY A 425 -16.03 -22.52 21.39
C GLY A 425 -15.69 -24.01 21.49
N SER A 426 -14.97 -24.53 20.50
CA SER A 426 -14.61 -25.96 20.37
C SER A 426 -13.20 -26.31 20.83
N PHE A 427 -12.38 -25.34 21.25
CA PHE A 427 -11.03 -25.61 21.71
C PHE A 427 -11.05 -26.41 23.03
N ALA A 428 -10.25 -27.47 23.09
CA ALA A 428 -10.00 -28.22 24.31
C ALA A 428 -8.52 -28.61 24.41
N GLU A 429 -7.96 -28.58 25.62
CA GLU A 429 -6.57 -28.98 25.83
C GLU A 429 -6.39 -30.51 25.81
N GLY A 430 -5.35 -30.98 25.12
CA GLY A 430 -4.90 -32.37 25.18
C GLY A 430 -5.85 -33.37 24.49
N PRO A 431 -6.04 -34.59 25.04
CA PRO A 431 -6.82 -35.65 24.37
C PRO A 431 -8.33 -35.39 24.36
N ALA A 432 -8.79 -34.25 24.89
CA ALA A 432 -10.19 -33.85 24.91
C ALA A 432 -10.67 -33.24 23.58
N GLN A 433 -9.75 -32.94 22.64
CA GLN A 433 -10.13 -32.49 21.30
C GLN A 433 -10.95 -33.56 20.58
N GLN A 434 -12.12 -33.16 20.09
CA GLN A 434 -13.07 -34.05 19.44
C GLN A 434 -13.80 -33.30 18.32
N VAL A 435 -14.47 -34.07 17.46
CA VAL A 435 -15.38 -33.49 16.48
C VAL A 435 -16.48 -32.73 17.21
N SER A 436 -16.59 -31.45 16.92
CA SER A 436 -17.54 -30.54 17.57
C SER A 436 -18.54 -30.01 16.56
N LYS A 437 -19.81 -29.95 16.97
CA LYS A 437 -20.92 -29.49 16.12
C LYS A 437 -21.89 -28.67 16.93
N LEU A 438 -22.34 -27.57 16.34
CA LEU A 438 -23.30 -26.66 16.93
C LEU A 438 -24.25 -26.17 15.84
N ALA A 439 -25.54 -26.24 16.14
CA ALA A 439 -26.59 -25.58 15.38
C ALA A 439 -27.38 -24.75 16.37
N SER A 440 -27.26 -23.42 16.29
CA SER A 440 -27.92 -22.54 17.26
C SER A 440 -29.45 -22.63 17.15
N ALA A 441 -30.12 -22.01 18.13
CA ALA A 441 -31.51 -21.61 17.99
C ALA A 441 -31.73 -20.80 16.70
N TRP A 442 -32.99 -20.80 16.24
CA TRP A 442 -33.44 -19.85 15.23
C TRP A 442 -33.55 -18.47 15.85
N TYR A 443 -32.90 -17.49 15.24
CA TYR A 443 -32.98 -16.08 15.57
C TYR A 443 -33.91 -15.38 14.59
N GLN A 444 -34.77 -14.50 15.08
CA GLN A 444 -35.69 -13.75 14.24
C GLN A 444 -34.91 -12.70 13.42
N LEU A 445 -35.01 -12.78 12.10
CA LEU A 445 -34.39 -11.83 11.20
C LEU A 445 -35.37 -10.68 10.91
N PRO A 446 -34.98 -9.40 11.10
CA PRO A 446 -35.82 -8.28 10.72
C PRO A 446 -36.02 -8.23 9.20
N ALA A 447 -37.05 -7.49 8.76
CA ALA A 447 -37.28 -7.25 7.33
C ALA A 447 -36.05 -6.60 6.67
N PRO A 448 -35.76 -6.91 5.39
CA PRO A 448 -34.66 -6.27 4.66
C PRO A 448 -34.89 -4.76 4.52
N ASP A 449 -33.83 -4.00 4.71
CA ASP A 449 -33.77 -2.57 4.47
C ASP A 449 -32.38 -2.15 3.95
N ASP A 450 -32.26 -0.91 3.49
CA ASP A 450 -31.02 -0.38 2.91
C ASP A 450 -30.00 0.03 3.99
N ALA A 451 -30.46 0.28 5.22
CA ALA A 451 -29.62 0.75 6.33
C ALA A 451 -28.82 -0.38 6.98
N HIS A 452 -29.32 -1.61 6.94
CA HIS A 452 -28.69 -2.77 7.58
C HIS A 452 -28.33 -3.84 6.56
N PRO A 453 -27.23 -3.68 5.79
CA PRO A 453 -26.91 -4.56 4.67
C PRO A 453 -26.30 -5.92 5.08
N LEU A 454 -25.97 -6.12 6.35
CA LEU A 454 -25.22 -7.29 6.84
C LEU A 454 -25.94 -8.02 7.99
N VAL A 455 -25.71 -9.33 8.08
CA VAL A 455 -25.74 -10.06 9.35
C VAL A 455 -24.29 -10.36 9.72
N VAL A 456 -23.92 -10.15 10.98
CA VAL A 456 -22.56 -10.34 11.48
C VAL A 456 -22.54 -11.35 12.61
N VAL A 457 -21.53 -12.22 12.59
CA VAL A 457 -21.20 -13.12 13.70
C VAL A 457 -19.76 -12.84 14.10
N THR A 458 -19.53 -12.47 15.35
CA THR A 458 -18.16 -12.36 15.88
C THR A 458 -17.66 -13.77 16.15
N ALA A 459 -16.51 -14.13 15.59
CA ALA A 459 -15.95 -15.47 15.66
C ALA A 459 -14.42 -15.45 15.80
N ALA A 460 -13.86 -16.57 16.23
CA ALA A 460 -12.42 -16.80 16.28
C ALA A 460 -12.08 -18.24 15.86
N GLY A 461 -10.80 -18.48 15.56
CA GLY A 461 -10.32 -19.80 15.11
C GLY A 461 -10.08 -19.90 13.61
N THR A 462 -9.91 -21.13 13.10
CA THR A 462 -9.63 -21.41 11.68
C THR A 462 -10.94 -21.63 10.93
N ILE A 463 -11.43 -20.61 10.22
CA ILE A 463 -12.77 -20.63 9.62
C ILE A 463 -12.66 -20.52 8.10
N THR A 464 -13.53 -21.26 7.41
CA THR A 464 -13.69 -21.16 5.96
C THR A 464 -14.43 -19.88 5.60
N GLY A 465 -13.84 -19.07 4.72
CA GLY A 465 -14.45 -17.81 4.30
C GLY A 465 -13.91 -17.27 2.99
N ASN A 466 -14.71 -16.41 2.36
CA ASN A 466 -14.33 -15.72 1.13
C ASN A 466 -13.66 -14.38 1.47
N SER A 467 -12.66 -13.97 0.68
CA SER A 467 -12.08 -12.63 0.78
C SER A 467 -11.57 -12.16 -0.58
N ILE A 468 -11.46 -10.85 -0.77
CA ILE A 468 -10.96 -10.32 -2.04
C ILE A 468 -9.48 -10.63 -2.24
N PHE A 469 -8.69 -10.64 -1.15
CA PHE A 469 -7.25 -10.85 -1.26
C PHE A 469 -6.86 -12.32 -1.42
N ASN A 470 -7.54 -13.27 -0.77
CA ASN A 470 -7.20 -14.70 -0.88
C ASN A 470 -8.18 -15.48 -1.78
N GLY A 471 -9.29 -14.87 -2.20
CA GLY A 471 -10.39 -15.55 -2.90
C GLY A 471 -11.22 -16.37 -1.92
N ARG A 472 -10.63 -17.49 -1.45
CA ARG A 472 -11.23 -18.38 -0.45
C ARG A 472 -10.13 -18.97 0.41
N THR A 473 -10.33 -18.94 1.72
CA THR A 473 -9.47 -19.62 2.70
C THR A 473 -10.27 -20.78 3.28
N GLU A 474 -9.68 -21.98 3.28
CA GLU A 474 -10.31 -23.19 3.84
C GLU A 474 -9.94 -23.34 5.32
N GLY A 475 -10.90 -23.81 6.11
CA GLY A 475 -10.81 -24.05 7.55
C GLY A 475 -12.02 -24.87 8.03
N GLN A 476 -12.46 -24.66 9.27
CA GLN A 476 -13.70 -25.23 9.79
C GLN A 476 -14.93 -24.46 9.28
N THR A 477 -16.10 -25.09 9.35
CA THR A 477 -17.33 -24.50 8.82
C THR A 477 -17.98 -23.61 9.87
N VAL A 478 -18.20 -22.34 9.54
CA VAL A 478 -19.13 -21.46 10.27
C VAL A 478 -19.98 -20.75 9.23
N GLU A 479 -21.23 -21.19 9.08
CA GLU A 479 -22.17 -20.70 8.07
C GLU A 479 -23.44 -20.17 8.73
N LEU A 480 -24.12 -19.27 8.03
CA LEU A 480 -25.44 -18.78 8.43
C LEU A 480 -26.51 -19.52 7.63
N GLU A 481 -27.30 -20.36 8.30
CA GLU A 481 -28.45 -21.03 7.69
C GLU A 481 -29.68 -20.15 7.84
N TYR A 482 -30.34 -19.81 6.73
CA TYR A 482 -31.57 -19.04 6.73
C TYR A 482 -32.79 -19.95 6.59
N GLY A 483 -33.89 -19.52 7.19
CA GLY A 483 -35.13 -20.26 7.26
C GLY A 483 -36.35 -19.39 6.97
N ARG A 484 -37.42 -20.06 6.56
CA ARG A 484 -38.74 -19.46 6.32
C ARG A 484 -39.74 -20.00 7.32
N THR A 485 -40.84 -19.28 7.51
CA THR A 485 -41.98 -19.79 8.28
C THR A 485 -42.62 -20.94 7.53
N GLY A 486 -42.59 -22.14 8.11
CA GLY A 486 -43.20 -23.34 7.55
C GLY A 486 -44.73 -23.36 7.70
N PRO A 487 -45.40 -24.39 7.14
CA PRO A 487 -46.86 -24.54 7.21
C PRO A 487 -47.41 -24.55 8.63
N ASP A 488 -46.66 -25.12 9.57
CA ASP A 488 -47.04 -25.27 10.97
C ASP A 488 -46.57 -24.08 11.85
N GLY A 489 -46.09 -23.00 11.23
CA GLY A 489 -45.53 -21.82 11.91
C GLY A 489 -44.08 -21.98 12.40
N ALA A 490 -43.52 -23.19 12.36
CA ALA A 490 -42.14 -23.47 12.73
C ALA A 490 -41.13 -23.06 11.63
N PRO A 491 -39.91 -22.61 11.97
CA PRO A 491 -38.88 -22.33 10.97
C PRO A 491 -38.46 -23.59 10.21
N VAL A 492 -38.43 -23.50 8.88
CA VAL A 492 -37.91 -24.54 7.99
C VAL A 492 -36.65 -24.01 7.30
N PRO A 493 -35.51 -24.72 7.39
CA PRO A 493 -34.26 -24.30 6.75
C PRO A 493 -34.41 -24.33 5.22
N ALA A 494 -33.87 -23.31 4.55
CA ALA A 494 -33.98 -23.15 3.10
C ALA A 494 -32.61 -23.16 2.39
N GLY A 495 -31.55 -22.67 3.05
CA GLY A 495 -30.20 -22.64 2.49
C GLY A 495 -29.19 -22.03 3.45
N ARG A 496 -27.93 -21.95 3.01
CA ARG A 496 -26.80 -21.44 3.81
C ARG A 496 -26.00 -20.41 3.04
N VAL A 497 -25.40 -19.49 3.78
CA VAL A 497 -24.49 -18.46 3.28
C VAL A 497 -23.12 -18.67 3.91
N VAL A 498 -22.08 -18.61 3.08
CA VAL A 498 -20.67 -18.65 3.49
C VAL A 498 -20.23 -17.23 3.84
N PRO A 499 -19.49 -17.01 4.94
CA PRO A 499 -19.10 -15.66 5.33
C PRO A 499 -18.01 -15.08 4.42
N TYR A 500 -17.97 -13.75 4.37
CA TYR A 500 -16.72 -13.06 4.10
C TYR A 500 -15.88 -13.00 5.38
N ASP A 501 -14.64 -13.50 5.31
CA ASP A 501 -13.68 -13.53 6.42
C ASP A 501 -12.32 -12.99 5.95
N LEU A 502 -11.86 -11.91 6.58
CA LEU A 502 -10.62 -11.22 6.21
C LEU A 502 -9.37 -11.79 6.91
N GLY A 503 -9.56 -12.51 8.01
CA GLY A 503 -8.47 -12.81 8.95
C GLY A 503 -8.01 -11.59 9.77
N PRO A 504 -6.87 -11.67 10.47
CA PRO A 504 -5.94 -12.80 10.47
C PRO A 504 -6.46 -14.00 11.29
N ASN A 505 -6.27 -15.22 10.80
CA ASN A 505 -6.57 -16.42 11.58
C ASN A 505 -5.45 -16.66 12.62
N PRO A 506 -5.75 -17.05 13.87
CA PRO A 506 -7.06 -17.40 14.44
C PRO A 506 -7.72 -16.29 15.29
N SER A 507 -7.41 -15.01 15.04
CA SER A 507 -7.86 -13.86 15.86
C SER A 507 -9.38 -13.74 15.95
N TRP A 508 -9.86 -12.99 16.95
CA TRP A 508 -11.23 -12.51 17.01
C TRP A 508 -11.51 -11.57 15.84
N ARG A 509 -12.56 -11.87 15.08
CA ARG A 509 -12.96 -11.10 13.90
C ARG A 509 -14.44 -11.23 13.59
N ASN A 510 -14.98 -10.25 12.87
CA ASN A 510 -16.38 -10.25 12.45
C ASN A 510 -16.54 -10.98 11.10
N LEU A 511 -17.24 -12.11 11.11
CA LEU A 511 -17.72 -12.79 9.90
C LEU A 511 -18.90 -12.01 9.32
N ARG A 512 -18.86 -11.70 8.03
CA ARG A 512 -19.85 -10.84 7.36
C ARG A 512 -20.71 -11.69 6.43
N PHE A 513 -22.02 -11.67 6.62
CA PHE A 513 -22.98 -12.29 5.72
C PHE A 513 -23.78 -11.19 5.04
N ASP A 514 -23.64 -11.09 3.71
CA ASP A 514 -24.38 -10.11 2.91
C ASP A 514 -25.86 -10.48 2.88
N ARG A 515 -26.74 -9.59 3.35
CA ARG A 515 -28.18 -9.85 3.36
C ARG A 515 -28.76 -9.96 1.95
N SER A 516 -28.10 -9.43 0.93
CA SER A 516 -28.54 -9.61 -0.46
C SER A 516 -28.39 -11.05 -0.97
N GLU A 517 -27.57 -11.87 -0.30
CA GLU A 517 -27.47 -13.32 -0.56
C GLU A 517 -28.56 -14.13 0.16
N ILE A 518 -29.28 -13.51 1.10
CA ILE A 518 -30.39 -14.11 1.84
C ILE A 518 -31.71 -13.74 1.13
N PRO A 519 -32.59 -14.70 0.80
CA PRO A 519 -33.88 -14.40 0.19
C PRO A 519 -34.71 -13.43 1.03
N ALA A 520 -35.37 -12.46 0.39
CA ALA A 520 -36.16 -11.43 1.09
C ALA A 520 -37.34 -11.97 1.91
N ASP A 521 -37.76 -13.22 1.67
CA ASP A 521 -38.80 -13.93 2.41
C ASP A 521 -38.26 -14.80 3.56
N ALA A 522 -36.94 -14.83 3.78
CA ALA A 522 -36.35 -15.43 4.96
C ALA A 522 -36.69 -14.60 6.21
N THR A 523 -37.15 -15.29 7.25
CA THR A 523 -37.64 -14.68 8.50
C THR A 523 -36.82 -15.12 9.71
N TYR A 524 -35.96 -16.12 9.52
CA TYR A 524 -35.11 -16.67 10.57
C TYR A 524 -33.71 -16.94 10.05
N VAL A 525 -32.73 -16.85 10.95
CA VAL A 525 -31.34 -17.28 10.71
C VAL A 525 -30.83 -18.08 11.90
N ARG A 526 -29.89 -19.00 11.67
CA ARG A 526 -29.15 -19.68 12.75
C ARG A 526 -27.70 -19.93 12.33
N VAL A 527 -26.82 -19.97 13.33
CA VAL A 527 -25.40 -20.27 13.12
C VAL A 527 -25.22 -21.78 13.10
N ILE A 528 -24.54 -22.28 12.06
CA ILE A 528 -24.08 -23.66 11.96
C ILE A 528 -22.57 -23.65 12.05
N ALA A 529 -22.01 -24.29 13.07
CA ALA A 529 -20.58 -24.41 13.27
C ALA A 529 -20.18 -25.88 13.38
N ASP A 530 -19.30 -26.34 12.48
CA ASP A 530 -18.75 -27.69 12.48
C ASP A 530 -17.22 -27.62 12.53
N ASP A 531 -16.65 -28.18 13.60
CA ASP A 531 -15.22 -28.44 13.74
C ASP A 531 -14.98 -29.95 13.58
N LEU A 532 -14.52 -30.33 12.40
CA LEU A 532 -14.29 -31.72 12.03
C LEU A 532 -12.80 -32.10 12.15
N SER A 533 -11.94 -31.14 12.49
CA SER A 533 -10.50 -31.39 12.68
C SER A 533 -10.22 -31.82 14.12
N LEU A 534 -9.25 -32.72 14.27
CA LEU A 534 -8.72 -33.12 15.57
C LEU A 534 -7.36 -32.47 15.86
N SER A 535 -6.90 -31.59 14.97
CA SER A 535 -5.67 -30.84 15.16
C SER A 535 -5.87 -29.80 16.27
N PRO A 536 -4.99 -29.71 17.29
CA PRO A 536 -5.15 -28.73 18.37
C PRO A 536 -5.13 -27.26 17.89
N GLY A 537 -4.57 -26.99 16.71
CA GLY A 537 -4.57 -25.65 16.11
C GLY A 537 -5.85 -25.31 15.36
N ASP A 538 -6.73 -26.29 15.14
CA ASP A 538 -8.03 -26.10 14.50
C ASP A 538 -9.11 -26.12 15.56
N TRP A 539 -9.78 -24.99 15.68
CA TRP A 539 -10.90 -24.78 16.59
C TRP A 539 -11.72 -23.61 16.05
N VAL A 540 -12.96 -23.49 16.53
CA VAL A 540 -13.83 -22.35 16.22
C VAL A 540 -14.51 -21.85 17.47
N ALA A 541 -14.77 -20.55 17.51
CA ALA A 541 -15.62 -19.93 18.50
C ALA A 541 -16.59 -18.97 17.85
N VAL A 542 -17.82 -18.93 18.32
CA VAL A 542 -18.91 -18.13 17.75
C VAL A 542 -19.70 -17.41 18.83
N THR A 543 -20.24 -16.26 18.45
CA THR A 543 -21.23 -15.47 19.20
C THR A 543 -22.58 -15.51 18.47
N PRO A 544 -23.68 -15.03 19.08
CA PRO A 544 -24.95 -14.90 18.36
C PRO A 544 -24.86 -13.94 17.17
N PRO A 545 -25.70 -14.12 16.14
CA PRO A 545 -25.76 -13.20 15.03
C PRO A 545 -26.39 -11.86 15.44
N ARG A 546 -25.85 -10.77 14.90
CA ARG A 546 -26.43 -9.42 15.01
C ARG A 546 -26.62 -8.80 13.63
N VAL A 547 -27.56 -7.86 13.53
CA VAL A 547 -27.74 -6.97 12.39
C VAL A 547 -27.21 -5.60 12.81
N PRO A 548 -25.99 -5.22 12.39
CA PRO A 548 -25.29 -4.05 12.92
C PRO A 548 -25.98 -2.70 12.67
N GLU A 549 -26.04 -1.86 13.69
CA GLU A 549 -26.38 -0.44 13.56
C GLU A 549 -25.13 0.35 13.12
N VAL A 550 -25.10 0.78 11.86
CA VAL A 550 -23.91 1.36 11.24
C VAL A 550 -24.06 2.84 10.93
N LYS A 551 -22.95 3.57 11.03
CA LYS A 551 -22.79 4.94 10.53
C LYS A 551 -21.58 5.01 9.63
N THR A 552 -21.53 5.99 8.73
CA THR A 552 -20.28 6.25 8.02
C THR A 552 -19.21 6.78 9.00
N VAL A 553 -17.93 6.55 8.70
CA VAL A 553 -16.82 7.12 9.49
C VAL A 553 -16.92 8.65 9.53
N GLN A 554 -17.34 9.28 8.43
CA GLN A 554 -17.54 10.73 8.39
C GLN A 554 -18.62 11.20 9.37
N GLU A 555 -19.74 10.49 9.49
CA GLU A 555 -20.82 10.83 10.45
C GLU A 555 -20.41 10.58 11.91
N TYR A 556 -19.62 9.53 12.16
CA TYR A 556 -19.23 9.15 13.52
C TYR A 556 -18.05 9.97 14.05
N VAL A 557 -16.95 10.07 13.29
CA VAL A 557 -15.71 10.77 13.69
C VAL A 557 -15.81 12.28 13.44
N GLY A 558 -16.47 12.67 12.35
CA GLY A 558 -16.56 14.06 11.93
C GLY A 558 -15.24 14.64 11.41
N SER A 559 -15.16 15.98 11.41
CA SER A 559 -14.03 16.75 10.85
C SER A 559 -13.34 17.67 11.87
N GLN A 560 -13.63 17.51 13.17
CA GLN A 560 -13.11 18.37 14.23
C GLN A 560 -12.32 17.61 15.29
N GLN A 561 -12.67 16.34 15.55
CA GLN A 561 -11.97 15.54 16.53
C GLN A 561 -10.57 15.20 16.02
N PRO A 562 -9.51 15.36 16.82
CA PRO A 562 -8.16 15.01 16.41
C PRO A 562 -8.02 13.50 16.16
N VAL A 563 -7.52 13.14 14.99
CA VAL A 563 -7.27 11.75 14.58
C VAL A 563 -5.77 11.52 14.37
N LEU A 564 -5.25 10.41 14.89
CA LEU A 564 -3.95 9.89 14.48
C LEU A 564 -4.14 9.10 13.18
N MET A 565 -3.89 9.75 12.05
CA MET A 565 -3.91 9.07 10.75
C MET A 565 -2.52 8.53 10.44
N ASP A 566 -2.40 7.21 10.30
CA ASP A 566 -1.15 6.59 9.85
C ASP A 566 -0.78 7.14 8.45
N TRP A 567 0.52 7.18 8.14
CA TRP A 567 1.02 7.87 6.95
C TRP A 567 0.49 7.33 5.62
N ALA A 568 0.00 6.08 5.59
CA ALA A 568 -0.52 5.43 4.39
C ALA A 568 -1.94 5.87 4.00
N VAL A 569 -2.74 6.39 4.95
CA VAL A 569 -4.19 6.58 4.76
C VAL A 569 -4.61 8.03 4.52
N GLY A 570 -3.74 9.00 4.76
CA GLY A 570 -4.13 10.43 4.77
C GLY A 570 -4.75 10.96 3.47
N MET A 571 -4.40 10.41 2.31
CA MET A 571 -5.02 10.80 1.03
C MET A 571 -6.45 10.27 0.85
N ALA A 572 -6.82 9.21 1.56
CA ALA A 572 -8.16 8.61 1.49
C ALA A 572 -9.14 9.24 2.49
N PHE A 573 -8.62 9.91 3.54
CA PHE A 573 -9.39 10.58 4.60
C PHE A 573 -9.09 12.10 4.63
N PRO A 574 -9.43 12.85 3.57
CA PRO A 574 -9.05 14.26 3.45
C PRO A 574 -9.81 15.21 4.39
N CYS A 575 -10.94 14.77 4.97
CA CYS A 575 -11.82 15.61 5.81
C CYS A 575 -11.54 15.50 7.31
N GLN A 576 -10.85 14.45 7.74
CA GLN A 576 -10.53 14.21 9.15
C GLN A 576 -9.43 15.17 9.59
N GLN A 577 -9.61 15.79 10.75
CA GLN A 577 -8.61 16.68 11.33
C GLN A 577 -7.49 15.85 11.96
N PRO A 578 -6.25 15.88 11.43
CA PRO A 578 -5.14 15.19 12.09
C PRO A 578 -4.83 15.87 13.43
N MET A 579 -4.33 15.10 14.40
CA MET A 579 -3.76 15.69 15.61
C MET A 579 -2.60 16.65 15.26
N LEU A 580 -2.71 17.89 15.72
CA LEU A 580 -1.69 18.90 15.50
C LEU A 580 -0.70 18.95 16.66
N HIS A 581 0.39 19.67 16.47
CA HIS A 581 1.35 19.99 17.53
C HIS A 581 1.73 21.47 17.50
N ALA A 582 1.93 22.05 18.68
CA ALA A 582 2.36 23.42 18.85
C ALA A 582 3.36 23.52 20.00
N ASN A 583 4.46 24.24 19.78
CA ASN A 583 5.46 24.54 20.81
C ASN A 583 6.01 23.31 21.57
N GLY A 584 6.10 22.16 20.89
CA GLY A 584 6.63 20.91 21.46
C GLY A 584 5.59 20.00 22.13
N VAL A 585 4.31 20.37 22.14
CA VAL A 585 3.20 19.57 22.69
C VAL A 585 2.20 19.21 21.59
N THR A 586 1.69 17.98 21.61
CA THR A 586 0.69 17.49 20.65
C THR A 586 -0.73 17.57 21.22
N GLU A 587 -1.73 17.61 20.36
CA GLU A 587 -3.11 17.27 20.74
C GLU A 587 -3.22 15.78 21.12
N VAL A 588 -4.19 15.44 21.97
CA VAL A 588 -4.49 14.05 22.32
C VAL A 588 -5.51 13.50 21.31
N PRO A 589 -5.14 12.53 20.45
CA PRO A 589 -6.06 11.98 19.46
C PRO A 589 -7.19 11.19 20.12
N LYS A 590 -8.37 11.20 19.48
CA LYS A 590 -9.54 10.40 19.90
C LYS A 590 -9.69 9.11 19.13
N PHE A 591 -9.18 9.08 17.90
CA PHE A 591 -9.20 7.93 17.04
C PHE A 591 -7.85 7.73 16.36
N ARG A 592 -7.61 6.49 15.91
CA ARG A 592 -6.53 6.14 14.99
C ARG A 592 -7.11 5.47 13.76
N ILE A 593 -6.71 5.93 12.57
CA ILE A 593 -7.06 5.30 11.30
C ILE A 593 -5.79 4.66 10.73
N THR A 594 -5.84 3.36 10.49
CA THR A 594 -4.69 2.57 10.04
C THR A 594 -4.99 1.88 8.70
N PRO A 595 -3.98 1.56 7.87
CA PRO A 595 -4.19 0.77 6.64
C PRO A 595 -4.52 -0.70 6.99
N ASP A 596 -4.61 -1.54 5.95
CA ASP A 596 -4.87 -2.99 6.07
C ASP A 596 -3.85 -3.69 7.00
N TYR A 597 -4.22 -4.86 7.52
CA TYR A 597 -3.47 -5.57 8.57
C TYR A 597 -1.98 -5.72 8.26
N ASN A 598 -1.64 -6.09 7.02
CA ASN A 598 -0.25 -6.32 6.63
C ASN A 598 0.55 -5.02 6.56
N ALA A 599 -0.02 -3.96 5.97
CA ALA A 599 0.61 -2.65 5.88
C ALA A 599 0.77 -2.02 7.27
N LYS A 600 -0.24 -2.16 8.15
CA LYS A 600 -0.16 -1.68 9.54
C LYS A 600 1.02 -2.33 10.27
N MET A 601 1.03 -3.65 10.32
CA MET A 601 2.00 -4.41 11.11
C MET A 601 3.44 -4.28 10.59
N LYS A 602 3.63 -4.24 9.27
CA LYS A 602 4.97 -4.26 8.66
C LYS A 602 5.53 -2.87 8.41
N ASP A 603 4.69 -1.90 8.08
CA ASP A 603 5.12 -0.61 7.56
C ASP A 603 4.78 0.56 8.49
N THR A 604 3.52 0.73 8.92
CA THR A 604 3.15 1.93 9.71
C THR A 604 3.60 1.83 11.16
N ASP A 605 3.24 0.75 11.87
CA ASP A 605 3.58 0.57 13.28
C ASP A 605 5.10 0.59 13.52
N THR A 606 5.89 0.03 12.60
CA THR A 606 7.36 -0.01 12.70
C THR A 606 8.01 1.33 12.34
N TRP A 607 7.35 2.15 11.51
CA TRP A 607 7.86 3.45 11.09
C TRP A 607 7.66 4.53 12.15
N GLU A 608 6.52 4.50 12.83
CA GLU A 608 6.12 5.55 13.78
C GLU A 608 6.12 5.09 15.25
N ASP A 609 6.90 4.06 15.56
CA ASP A 609 7.12 3.58 16.93
C ASP A 609 7.84 4.59 17.84
N GLY A 610 7.72 4.39 19.15
CA GLY A 610 8.41 5.23 20.13
C GLY A 610 9.93 5.07 20.15
N ILE A 611 10.46 3.93 19.70
CA ILE A 611 11.91 3.65 19.70
C ILE A 611 12.63 4.57 18.71
N ASN A 612 12.01 4.84 17.57
CA ASN A 612 12.54 5.69 16.51
C ASN A 612 12.03 7.14 16.60
N GLY A 613 11.25 7.47 17.63
CA GLY A 613 10.75 8.82 17.92
C GLY A 613 9.44 9.19 17.21
N GLY A 614 8.67 8.20 16.77
CA GLY A 614 7.34 8.37 16.19
C GLY A 614 6.21 8.55 17.21
N LEU A 615 5.01 8.77 16.70
CA LEU A 615 3.84 9.19 17.48
C LEU A 615 3.29 8.10 18.40
N LEU A 616 3.52 6.81 18.08
CA LEU A 616 3.04 5.71 18.91
C LEU A 616 3.72 5.66 20.27
N GLY A 617 4.94 6.21 20.39
CA GLY A 617 5.59 6.34 21.70
C GLY A 617 4.81 7.22 22.69
N ILE A 618 4.00 8.17 22.20
CA ILE A 618 3.13 9.02 23.02
C ILE A 618 1.80 8.33 23.27
N SER A 619 1.14 7.83 22.21
CA SER A 619 -0.18 7.22 22.34
C SER A 619 -0.15 5.95 23.17
N ASP A 620 0.83 5.07 22.98
CA ASP A 620 0.89 3.77 23.67
C ASP A 620 1.18 3.93 25.17
N LEU A 621 1.74 5.07 25.58
CA LEU A 621 2.02 5.38 26.97
C LEU A 621 0.82 6.05 27.67
N LEU A 622 0.08 6.90 26.95
CA LEU A 622 -0.98 7.75 27.52
C LEU A 622 -2.39 7.18 27.33
N LEU A 623 -2.59 6.39 26.29
CA LEU A 623 -3.91 5.97 25.78
C LEU A 623 -4.00 4.46 25.68
N ARG A 624 -5.21 3.93 25.86
CA ARG A 624 -5.58 2.56 25.50
C ARG A 624 -6.26 2.58 24.14
N GLN A 625 -5.79 1.74 23.22
CA GLN A 625 -6.40 1.60 21.90
C GLN A 625 -7.36 0.41 21.91
N HIS A 626 -8.53 0.60 21.31
CA HIS A 626 -9.56 -0.42 21.14
C HIS A 626 -10.02 -0.43 19.69
N VAL A 627 -9.83 -1.55 18.98
CA VAL A 627 -10.32 -1.71 17.61
C VAL A 627 -11.84 -1.70 17.56
N MET A 628 -12.41 -1.00 16.58
CA MET A 628 -13.84 -0.90 16.34
C MET A 628 -14.25 -1.77 15.15
N ALA A 629 -15.48 -2.30 15.18
CA ALA A 629 -16.03 -3.05 14.06
C ALA A 629 -16.32 -2.11 12.88
N THR A 630 -15.67 -2.35 11.74
CA THR A 630 -15.81 -1.53 10.54
C THR A 630 -15.90 -2.36 9.27
N TYR A 631 -16.59 -1.81 8.27
CA TYR A 631 -16.95 -2.49 7.02
C TYR A 631 -16.82 -1.53 5.84
N LEU A 632 -16.26 -1.99 4.72
CA LEU A 632 -16.32 -1.22 3.48
C LEU A 632 -17.65 -1.50 2.80
N ASN A 633 -18.46 -0.46 2.62
CA ASN A 633 -19.80 -0.59 2.05
C ASN A 633 -19.76 -1.30 0.68
N LYS A 634 -20.55 -2.36 0.51
CA LYS A 634 -20.65 -3.17 -0.73
C LYS A 634 -19.38 -3.88 -1.22
N ASP A 635 -18.27 -3.82 -0.47
CA ASP A 635 -17.08 -4.65 -0.71
C ASP A 635 -16.69 -5.35 0.60
N TRP A 636 -17.62 -6.19 1.08
CA TRP A 636 -17.58 -6.82 2.41
C TRP A 636 -16.38 -7.76 2.62
N GLY A 637 -15.82 -8.28 1.53
CA GLY A 637 -14.64 -9.14 1.55
C GLY A 637 -13.31 -8.40 1.48
N ARG A 638 -13.30 -7.08 1.58
CA ARG A 638 -12.08 -6.25 1.55
C ARG A 638 -11.68 -5.75 2.94
N ASP A 639 -10.40 -5.91 3.24
CA ASP A 639 -9.73 -5.19 4.33
C ASP A 639 -9.36 -3.78 3.83
N TRP A 640 -10.07 -2.77 4.32
CA TRP A 640 -9.80 -1.37 4.00
C TRP A 640 -8.74 -0.76 4.94
N GLY A 641 -8.47 -1.43 6.05
CA GLY A 641 -7.83 -0.90 7.24
C GLY A 641 -8.69 -1.07 8.47
N SER A 642 -8.36 -0.32 9.51
CA SER A 642 -9.10 -0.36 10.78
C SER A 642 -9.22 1.03 11.42
N LEU A 643 -10.25 1.17 12.25
CA LEU A 643 -10.47 2.31 13.11
C LEU A 643 -10.30 1.86 14.56
N ARG A 644 -9.48 2.58 15.32
CA ARG A 644 -9.33 2.39 16.76
C ARG A 644 -9.84 3.61 17.49
N LYS A 645 -10.55 3.38 18.59
CA LYS A 645 -10.89 4.41 19.57
C LYS A 645 -9.80 4.47 20.63
N PHE A 646 -9.44 5.68 21.06
CA PHE A 646 -8.55 5.90 22.17
C PHE A 646 -9.31 6.30 23.43
N ASP A 647 -9.00 5.63 24.53
CA ASP A 647 -9.43 6.01 25.86
C ASP A 647 -8.23 6.41 26.72
N THR A 648 -8.36 7.48 27.50
CA THR A 648 -7.29 7.96 28.38
C THR A 648 -7.14 7.06 29.60
N ILE A 649 -5.90 6.73 29.98
CA ILE A 649 -5.64 5.91 31.18
C ILE A 649 -6.11 6.62 32.46
N VAL A 650 -5.96 7.95 32.50
CA VAL A 650 -6.40 8.81 33.60
C VAL A 650 -7.17 10.00 33.05
N ASP A 651 -8.17 10.48 33.81
CA ASP A 651 -8.84 11.73 33.49
C ASP A 651 -7.92 12.92 33.82
N ALA A 652 -7.56 13.69 32.80
CA ALA A 652 -6.63 14.81 32.91
C ALA A 652 -6.94 15.91 31.89
N ALA A 653 -6.73 17.16 32.30
CA ALA A 653 -6.88 18.32 31.42
C ALA A 653 -5.54 18.72 30.75
N PRO A 654 -5.57 19.33 29.55
CA PRO A 654 -4.37 19.90 28.93
C PRO A 654 -3.65 20.91 29.83
N ALA A 655 -2.33 20.92 29.79
CA ALA A 655 -1.52 21.85 30.57
C ALA A 655 -1.55 23.28 30.00
N THR A 656 -1.46 24.29 30.88
CA THR A 656 -1.19 25.68 30.47
C THR A 656 0.31 25.85 30.26
N ILE A 657 0.73 26.13 29.03
CA ILE A 657 2.15 26.26 28.68
C ILE A 657 2.61 27.72 28.86
N GLU A 658 3.62 27.93 29.69
CA GLU A 658 4.29 29.23 29.82
C GLU A 658 5.27 29.41 28.65
N LEU A 659 4.99 30.40 27.80
CA LEU A 659 5.79 30.70 26.63
C LEU A 659 6.69 31.91 26.87
N GLY A 660 7.90 31.85 26.33
CA GLY A 660 8.85 32.95 26.33
C GLY A 660 9.63 32.99 25.01
N THR A 661 10.30 34.10 24.76
CA THR A 661 11.11 34.30 23.55
C THR A 661 12.53 34.66 23.92
N ALA A 662 13.52 34.07 23.23
CA ALA A 662 14.92 34.41 23.38
C ALA A 662 15.58 34.54 21.99
N THR A 663 16.48 35.51 21.85
CA THR A 663 17.27 35.67 20.63
C THR A 663 18.59 34.92 20.77
N HIS A 664 18.85 33.99 19.86
CA HIS A 664 20.08 33.22 19.80
C HIS A 664 20.82 33.43 18.47
N SER A 665 22.11 33.11 18.45
CA SER A 665 22.87 33.05 17.20
C SER A 665 22.47 31.79 16.40
N GLY A 666 22.66 31.81 15.08
CA GLY A 666 22.38 30.66 14.21
C GLY A 666 23.29 29.44 14.42
N LEU A 667 24.22 29.51 15.37
CA LEU A 667 25.15 28.46 15.74
C LEU A 667 24.91 27.92 17.15
N TYR A 668 24.02 28.55 17.93
CA TYR A 668 23.72 28.16 19.29
C TYR A 668 23.04 26.78 19.33
N LYS A 669 23.43 25.95 20.31
CA LYS A 669 22.85 24.64 20.58
C LYS A 669 22.70 24.47 22.09
N PRO A 670 21.48 24.24 22.62
CA PRO A 670 21.27 24.06 24.06
C PRO A 670 21.69 22.66 24.57
N GLY A 671 22.09 21.76 23.67
CA GLY A 671 22.44 20.37 23.98
C GLY A 671 22.15 19.46 22.80
N ARG A 672 22.29 18.14 22.99
CA ARG A 672 21.85 17.13 22.01
C ARG A 672 20.47 16.60 22.39
N ILE A 673 19.64 16.34 21.40
CA ILE A 673 18.37 15.64 21.61
C ILE A 673 18.64 14.17 21.98
N ARG A 674 17.89 13.66 22.95
CA ARG A 674 17.92 12.25 23.34
C ARG A 674 17.34 11.41 22.21
N ILE A 675 18.16 10.52 21.66
CA ILE A 675 17.75 9.59 20.57
C ILE A 675 18.00 8.12 20.90
N LYS A 676 18.70 7.84 22.00
CA LYS A 676 19.10 6.53 22.50
C LYS A 676 19.14 6.59 24.03
N PRO A 677 18.97 5.46 24.74
CA PRO A 677 18.98 5.40 26.20
C PRO A 677 20.27 5.95 26.81
#